data_AF-A0A835XUT6-F1
#
_entry.id   AF-A0A835XUT6-F1
#
_cell.length_a   1.000
_cell.length_b   1.000
_cell.length_c   1.000
_cell.angle_alpha   90.00
_cell.angle_beta   90.00
_cell.angle_gamma   90.00
#
_symmetry.space_group_name_H-M   'P 1'
#
loop_
_entity.id
_entity.type
_entity.pdbx_description
1 polymer ?
#
loop_
_entity_poly.entity_id
_entity_poly.type
_entity_poly.pdbx_seq_one_letter_code
_entity_poly.pdbx_strand_id
1 'polypeptide(L)'
;MLRPAAPAFSPNGAGVVSPHEAAAVEDLLSRLSLAVKDEAGASAKAAAPPKPAAAAAPAAAAPKPAASGGIKIMRAAPAATPAAAASPAAPAWAVKPAASTSSSGGGRDKAADAIGEYVKARGVSVLKTSGLKNKLALMADDPNNATAREAAMYAYAALCECVGTAVEPFVAPMLPVFLERLADKATSVRGAADSACQALARLLHPEAVARSLPAILAGTAPSRKWQSKEGAFKMISTLCETAPDAVQASLPDIVPVVSDGIVDARDEVKEAAEAAAESAFALAGNRDIAPCVPSFLLCIKKPKEVADSVIKLSGTTFVQAVEAPALAVMCPLLIKGLKEETAVKRKAANIISNMSKLVINPADADAFLPKLLPRLEAAAEETPDPECRSVCAGAVATVRRVAEAAAANRASEEADRKQLGEAEVEGMLREAMKANGADLSDDLLATAMTYAAAVATRLVNKRSTDAGLWRDKVVEPYLLPYLDSGAEGAAAVAEAWSQQCETASHVAVDDGVSDDEEGQVLCNCEFSLAYGGGGKILLNNARLRLKRGRRYGLCGANGVGKTTLMRAINNEKVEGFPPKDQVCSVYLESDIAPEMAEVPIVDFVFRDPTLQVKATPPTRDEVESTLVSVGFATEKLMNPVGSLSGGWKMKLALARAMLMKPDIMLLDEPTNHLDVVNVAWLENYLVKVIPHVTCLIVSHDSGFLDAVCTDIIHYEQRKLKYYHGNLSEFVKVKPEAKSYYTLAAATLRFNFPKPSFLDGVTSGEKPILALKKVTFSYPGAAKPQLENVTCSCRMASRVAILGPNGAGKSTLIKVMTGELKPDVGTVQKHVNVRVAYVSQHALHHLEDHLDMTPNQYIRRRYGKGEDREEAEKVTRVLTPEEEEAIRKQIWVIDGQNRVLDKLVSRRKKKKSFEYEVKWVGLSSIEFNRWFMRDVMIERGFEKLVREMDDKINAEKGEAAARPLTLASVEQYLQDFGLEPEFGTHSAIRGLSGGQKVKLVLAAAMWHCPHLLVLDEPTNYLDRDSLGALAQAIKEFEGGVVMISHHSEFVGALANEQWDLKEGKLTVPPRVASASDH
;
A
#
# COMPACT_ATOMS: atom_id res chain seq x y z
N MET A 1 71.18 -6.96 -49.55
CA MET A 1 71.03 -7.92 -48.44
C MET A 1 69.59 -8.40 -48.38
N LEU A 2 69.41 -9.71 -48.59
CA LEU A 2 68.38 -10.63 -48.05
C LEU A 2 66.89 -10.20 -48.01
N ARG A 3 66.16 -10.62 -49.06
CA ARG A 3 64.90 -11.44 -49.13
C ARG A 3 64.13 -11.79 -47.83
N PRO A 4 62.84 -12.24 -47.91
CA PRO A 4 61.73 -11.78 -48.76
C PRO A 4 60.33 -11.85 -48.06
N ALA A 5 59.29 -11.43 -48.79
CA ALA A 5 57.87 -11.45 -48.45
C ALA A 5 57.23 -12.86 -48.29
N ALA A 6 56.12 -12.91 -47.54
CA ALA A 6 55.16 -14.02 -47.45
C ALA A 6 53.75 -13.54 -47.87
N PRO A 7 52.85 -14.43 -48.34
CA PRO A 7 52.02 -14.15 -49.51
C PRO A 7 50.57 -13.72 -49.20
N ALA A 8 49.99 -13.06 -50.21
CA ALA A 8 48.57 -12.77 -50.36
C ALA A 8 47.74 -14.05 -50.58
N PHE A 9 46.54 -14.10 -49.99
CA PHE A 9 45.48 -15.04 -50.36
C PHE A 9 44.42 -14.32 -51.20
N SER A 10 44.11 -14.90 -52.35
CA SER A 10 43.08 -14.48 -53.30
C SER A 10 41.69 -14.98 -52.86
N PRO A 11 40.62 -14.19 -53.03
CA PRO A 11 39.25 -14.65 -52.85
C PRO A 11 38.76 -15.24 -54.18
N ASN A 12 38.67 -16.56 -54.27
CA ASN A 12 37.80 -17.28 -55.21
C ASN A 12 37.94 -18.78 -54.94
N GLY A 13 36.96 -19.34 -54.24
CA GLY A 13 36.89 -20.78 -53.96
C GLY A 13 35.46 -21.17 -53.63
N ALA A 14 34.70 -21.53 -54.67
CA ALA A 14 33.45 -22.25 -54.53
C ALA A 14 33.66 -23.52 -53.68
N GLY A 15 32.65 -23.84 -52.87
CA GLY A 15 32.70 -24.85 -51.81
C GLY A 15 33.29 -26.20 -52.21
N VAL A 16 34.43 -26.52 -51.61
CA VAL A 16 34.92 -27.89 -51.45
C VAL A 16 35.30 -28.02 -49.98
N VAL A 17 34.65 -28.96 -49.29
CA VAL A 17 34.99 -29.33 -47.90
C VAL A 17 36.48 -29.61 -47.84
N SER A 18 37.24 -28.84 -47.06
CA SER A 18 38.63 -29.16 -46.78
C SER A 18 38.66 -30.54 -46.10
N PRO A 19 39.27 -31.58 -46.71
CA PRO A 19 39.32 -32.92 -46.11
C PRO A 19 39.96 -32.89 -44.71
N HIS A 20 40.83 -31.91 -44.48
CA HIS A 20 41.55 -31.71 -43.24
C HIS A 20 40.68 -31.15 -42.10
N GLU A 21 39.67 -30.35 -42.42
CA GLU A 21 38.72 -29.80 -41.43
C GLU A 21 37.64 -30.82 -41.05
N ALA A 22 37.12 -31.53 -42.05
CA ALA A 22 36.16 -32.62 -41.81
C ALA A 22 36.78 -33.72 -40.95
N ALA A 23 38.04 -34.10 -41.22
CA ALA A 23 38.77 -35.09 -40.42
C ALA A 23 39.04 -34.63 -38.97
N ALA A 24 39.35 -33.34 -38.76
CA ALA A 24 39.57 -32.80 -37.41
C ALA A 24 38.29 -32.81 -36.57
N VAL A 25 37.15 -32.44 -37.17
CA VAL A 25 35.85 -32.49 -36.50
C VAL A 25 35.41 -33.94 -36.24
N GLU A 26 35.72 -34.86 -37.14
CA GLU A 26 35.45 -36.29 -36.97
C GLU A 26 36.31 -36.92 -35.86
N ASP A 27 37.59 -36.51 -35.73
CA ASP A 27 38.44 -36.88 -34.58
C ASP A 27 37.86 -36.34 -33.27
N LEU A 28 37.43 -35.06 -33.21
CA LEU A 28 36.83 -34.48 -32.00
C LEU A 28 35.51 -35.16 -31.62
N LEU A 29 34.61 -35.41 -32.57
CA LEU A 29 33.33 -36.10 -32.32
C LEU A 29 33.54 -37.58 -31.94
N SER A 30 34.54 -38.24 -32.53
CA SER A 30 34.88 -39.62 -32.17
C SER A 30 35.52 -39.70 -30.78
N ARG A 31 36.40 -38.77 -30.41
CA ARG A 31 36.95 -38.63 -29.05
C ARG A 31 35.86 -38.36 -28.02
N LEU A 32 34.91 -37.49 -28.33
CA LEU A 32 33.75 -37.24 -27.49
C LEU A 32 32.92 -38.52 -27.31
N SER A 33 32.64 -39.24 -28.41
CA SER A 33 31.89 -40.51 -28.38
C SER A 33 32.62 -41.66 -27.67
N LEU A 34 33.97 -41.71 -27.75
CA LEU A 34 34.82 -42.69 -27.09
C LEU A 34 34.95 -42.40 -25.59
N ALA A 35 35.10 -41.13 -25.20
CA ALA A 35 35.05 -40.71 -23.80
C ALA A 35 33.70 -41.05 -23.13
N VAL A 36 32.61 -41.09 -23.91
CA VAL A 36 31.32 -41.60 -23.44
C VAL A 36 31.34 -43.12 -23.22
N LYS A 37 31.97 -43.90 -24.11
CA LYS A 37 32.07 -45.38 -24.01
C LYS A 37 32.98 -45.86 -22.87
N ASP A 38 34.12 -45.21 -22.62
CA ASP A 38 35.10 -45.65 -21.62
C ASP A 38 34.57 -45.55 -20.17
N GLU A 39 33.73 -44.55 -19.89
CA GLU A 39 33.08 -44.41 -18.57
C GLU A 39 31.92 -45.40 -18.36
N ALA A 40 31.28 -45.90 -19.43
CA ALA A 40 30.25 -46.95 -19.32
C ALA A 40 30.83 -48.30 -18.84
N GLY A 41 32.14 -48.52 -19.00
CA GLY A 41 32.85 -49.70 -18.50
C GLY A 41 33.23 -49.65 -17.01
N ALA A 42 33.12 -48.48 -16.36
CA ALA A 42 33.65 -48.27 -15.00
C ALA A 42 32.60 -48.38 -13.87
N SER A 43 31.32 -48.60 -14.18
CA SER A 43 30.24 -48.72 -13.18
C SER A 43 29.78 -50.17 -12.97
N ALA A 44 30.65 -51.02 -12.42
CA ALA A 44 30.22 -52.31 -11.85
C ALA A 44 31.23 -52.84 -10.81
N LYS A 45 31.10 -52.40 -9.55
CA LYS A 45 31.39 -53.23 -8.36
C LYS A 45 30.90 -52.53 -7.09
N ALA A 46 29.77 -53.02 -6.59
CA ALA A 46 29.28 -52.73 -5.25
C ALA A 46 30.17 -53.41 -4.19
N ALA A 47 30.50 -52.69 -3.12
CA ALA A 47 31.01 -53.28 -1.88
C ALA A 47 30.30 -52.63 -0.69
N ALA A 48 29.72 -53.46 0.16
CA ALA A 48 28.96 -53.14 1.36
C ALA A 48 29.83 -52.49 2.46
N PRO A 49 29.22 -51.77 3.45
CA PRO A 49 29.97 -51.05 4.47
C PRO A 49 30.25 -51.93 5.71
N PRO A 50 31.36 -51.73 6.45
CA PRO A 50 31.52 -52.28 7.78
C PRO A 50 31.15 -51.27 8.88
N LYS A 51 30.47 -51.78 9.92
CA LYS A 51 30.39 -51.21 11.29
C LYS A 51 31.53 -51.82 12.14
N PRO A 52 32.03 -51.17 13.22
CA PRO A 52 31.43 -51.23 14.58
C PRO A 52 31.47 -49.87 15.35
N ALA A 53 30.50 -49.47 16.19
CA ALA A 53 30.28 -49.78 17.63
C ALA A 53 31.51 -49.54 18.54
N ALA A 54 31.49 -49.00 19.77
CA ALA A 54 30.60 -48.22 20.65
C ALA A 54 31.38 -48.08 21.99
N ALA A 55 31.22 -47.00 22.79
CA ALA A 55 31.12 -47.07 24.26
C ALA A 55 31.03 -45.70 24.99
N ALA A 56 29.97 -45.62 25.81
CA ALA A 56 29.87 -45.08 27.18
C ALA A 56 29.57 -43.59 27.47
N ALA A 57 28.39 -43.41 28.08
CA ALA A 57 27.80 -42.26 28.80
C ALA A 57 28.22 -42.29 30.31
N PRO A 58 27.63 -41.59 31.33
CA PRO A 58 26.43 -40.70 31.32
C PRO A 58 26.40 -39.47 32.28
N ALA A 59 25.34 -38.65 32.06
CA ALA A 59 24.44 -37.95 33.03
C ALA A 59 24.90 -36.78 33.95
N ALA A 60 24.21 -35.63 33.82
CA ALA A 60 23.41 -34.98 34.88
C ALA A 60 22.54 -33.82 34.31
N ALA A 61 21.38 -33.57 34.93
CA ALA A 61 20.27 -32.76 34.39
C ALA A 61 19.96 -31.47 35.20
N ALA A 62 19.57 -30.41 34.45
CA ALA A 62 18.64 -29.28 34.74
C ALA A 62 18.91 -28.27 35.91
N PRO A 63 18.31 -27.04 35.96
CA PRO A 63 17.31 -26.37 35.07
C PRO A 63 17.56 -24.86 34.69
N LYS A 64 16.93 -24.42 33.57
CA LYS A 64 16.29 -23.12 33.14
C LYS A 64 16.72 -21.73 33.71
N PRO A 65 16.55 -20.57 32.98
CA PRO A 65 15.39 -20.26 32.11
C PRO A 65 15.65 -19.53 30.77
N ALA A 66 14.56 -19.37 30.03
CA ALA A 66 14.41 -18.79 28.70
C ALA A 66 14.43 -17.25 28.67
N ALA A 67 14.90 -16.65 27.57
CA ALA A 67 14.12 -15.71 26.74
C ALA A 67 14.92 -15.13 25.55
N SER A 68 14.15 -14.84 24.49
CA SER A 68 14.37 -13.89 23.38
C SER A 68 15.32 -14.27 22.24
N GLY A 69 14.70 -14.67 21.13
CA GLY A 69 15.29 -14.68 19.80
C GLY A 69 15.33 -13.28 19.20
N GLY A 70 16.52 -12.87 18.79
CA GLY A 70 16.77 -11.68 17.98
C GLY A 70 17.18 -12.10 16.56
N ILE A 71 16.50 -11.50 15.58
CA ILE A 71 16.72 -11.63 14.14
C ILE A 71 18.10 -11.04 13.80
N LYS A 72 19.00 -11.85 13.20
CA LYS A 72 20.29 -11.39 12.67
C LYS A 72 20.11 -10.83 11.26
N ILE A 73 20.15 -9.51 11.16
CA ILE A 73 20.28 -8.76 9.90
C ILE A 73 21.76 -8.73 9.52
N MET A 74 22.12 -9.22 8.33
CA MET A 74 23.48 -9.14 7.78
C MET A 74 23.76 -7.69 7.36
N ARG A 75 24.81 -7.09 7.95
CA ARG A 75 25.37 -5.78 7.58
C ARG A 75 26.35 -5.94 6.41
N ALA A 76 26.19 -5.10 5.39
CA ALA A 76 27.17 -4.85 4.34
C ALA A 76 28.37 -4.03 4.86
N ALA A 77 29.57 -4.31 4.35
CA ALA A 77 30.82 -3.62 4.67
C ALA A 77 31.10 -2.46 3.67
N PRO A 78 31.88 -1.42 4.07
CA PRO A 78 31.98 -0.17 3.31
C PRO A 78 33.08 -0.18 2.24
N ALA A 79 32.86 0.66 1.22
CA ALA A 79 33.69 0.86 0.03
C ALA A 79 34.98 1.67 0.30
N ALA A 80 36.02 1.40 -0.50
CA ALA A 80 37.26 2.17 -0.57
C ALA A 80 37.39 2.88 -1.94
N THR A 81 37.91 4.11 -1.92
CA THR A 81 38.11 5.07 -3.03
C THR A 81 39.42 4.83 -3.83
N PRO A 82 39.68 5.51 -4.97
CA PRO A 82 40.04 4.85 -6.23
C PRO A 82 41.51 5.03 -6.68
N ALA A 83 41.96 4.18 -7.61
CA ALA A 83 43.20 4.37 -8.35
C ALA A 83 42.99 4.22 -9.87
N ALA A 84 43.52 5.23 -10.58
CA ALA A 84 43.72 5.50 -12.00
C ALA A 84 43.57 4.41 -13.10
N ALA A 85 42.72 4.78 -14.08
CA ALA A 85 42.80 4.70 -15.56
C ALA A 85 43.54 3.54 -16.29
N ALA A 86 42.77 2.76 -17.07
CA ALA A 86 43.14 2.21 -18.38
C ALA A 86 41.89 1.80 -19.21
N SER A 87 41.77 2.34 -20.44
CA SER A 87 41.01 1.96 -21.69
C SER A 87 39.67 1.19 -21.69
N PRO A 88 38.83 1.33 -22.76
CA PRO A 88 37.39 1.14 -22.69
C PRO A 88 37.01 -0.35 -22.58
N ALA A 89 36.23 -0.67 -21.55
CA ALA A 89 35.65 -1.99 -21.34
C ALA A 89 34.35 -2.15 -22.12
N ALA A 90 34.13 -3.35 -22.65
CA ALA A 90 32.90 -3.82 -23.29
C ALA A 90 31.66 -3.67 -22.38
N PRO A 91 30.44 -3.55 -22.95
CA PRO A 91 29.21 -3.32 -22.18
C PRO A 91 28.85 -4.48 -21.23
N ALA A 92 28.21 -4.13 -20.12
CA ALA A 92 28.03 -4.93 -18.89
C ALA A 92 27.11 -6.17 -18.98
N TRP A 93 26.74 -6.66 -20.17
CA TRP A 93 25.98 -7.91 -20.32
C TRP A 93 26.86 -9.15 -20.53
N ALA A 94 28.19 -8.96 -20.65
CA ALA A 94 29.15 -10.06 -20.71
C ALA A 94 29.33 -10.70 -19.32
N VAL A 95 28.41 -11.60 -18.96
CA VAL A 95 28.55 -12.51 -17.82
C VAL A 95 29.80 -13.36 -18.05
N LYS A 96 30.84 -13.17 -17.23
CA LYS A 96 31.95 -14.12 -17.13
C LYS A 96 31.38 -15.48 -16.71
N PRO A 97 31.67 -16.59 -17.41
CA PRO A 97 31.23 -17.90 -16.96
C PRO A 97 31.89 -18.20 -15.61
N ALA A 98 31.05 -18.37 -14.58
CA ALA A 98 31.48 -18.86 -13.28
C ALA A 98 31.93 -20.32 -13.45
N ALA A 99 33.21 -20.58 -13.23
CA ALA A 99 33.76 -21.93 -13.21
C ALA A 99 33.06 -22.74 -12.12
N SER A 100 32.28 -23.75 -12.51
CA SER A 100 31.68 -24.72 -11.59
C SER A 100 32.62 -25.90 -11.40
N THR A 101 33.05 -26.12 -10.15
CA THR A 101 33.93 -27.23 -9.77
C THR A 101 33.13 -28.48 -9.36
N SER A 102 33.24 -29.50 -10.23
CA SER A 102 33.47 -30.94 -10.00
C SER A 102 32.47 -31.85 -9.24
N SER A 103 32.04 -32.94 -9.92
CA SER A 103 32.45 -34.32 -9.57
C SER A 103 32.14 -35.34 -10.69
N SER A 104 33.14 -36.16 -11.06
CA SER A 104 33.17 -37.31 -12.01
C SER A 104 32.74 -37.09 -13.47
N GLY A 105 33.63 -36.53 -14.30
CA GLY A 105 33.44 -36.44 -15.78
C GLY A 105 34.62 -35.86 -16.58
N GLY A 106 35.84 -35.82 -16.01
CA GLY A 106 36.92 -34.91 -16.42
C GLY A 106 37.54 -35.10 -17.82
N GLY A 107 37.13 -36.10 -18.60
CA GLY A 107 37.52 -36.28 -20.00
C GLY A 107 36.47 -35.79 -21.02
N ARG A 108 35.19 -35.76 -20.62
CA ARG A 108 34.04 -35.49 -21.50
C ARG A 108 33.81 -34.00 -21.70
N ASP A 109 33.83 -33.23 -20.62
CA ASP A 109 33.68 -31.76 -20.67
C ASP A 109 34.79 -31.15 -21.54
N LYS A 110 36.04 -31.61 -21.37
CA LYS A 110 37.19 -31.14 -22.16
C LYS A 110 37.06 -31.37 -23.67
N ALA A 111 36.40 -32.46 -24.08
CA ALA A 111 36.21 -32.75 -25.50
C ALA A 111 35.07 -31.91 -26.11
N ALA A 112 34.00 -31.65 -25.34
CA ALA A 112 32.94 -30.74 -25.74
C ALA A 112 33.44 -29.28 -25.78
N ASP A 113 34.21 -28.86 -24.77
CA ASP A 113 34.88 -27.56 -24.71
C ASP A 113 35.82 -27.37 -25.90
N ALA A 114 36.58 -28.40 -26.28
CA ALA A 114 37.43 -28.35 -27.46
C ALA A 114 36.64 -28.12 -28.77
N ILE A 115 35.41 -28.65 -28.89
CA ILE A 115 34.53 -28.35 -30.02
C ILE A 115 34.08 -26.88 -29.97
N GLY A 116 33.68 -26.40 -28.79
CA GLY A 116 33.32 -24.99 -28.57
C GLY A 116 34.45 -24.02 -28.89
N GLU A 117 35.66 -24.29 -28.39
CA GLU A 117 36.88 -23.52 -28.66
C GLU A 117 37.29 -23.57 -30.13
N TYR A 118 37.12 -24.72 -30.79
CA TYR A 118 37.41 -24.86 -32.22
C TYR A 118 36.50 -23.98 -33.08
N VAL A 119 35.19 -23.96 -32.79
CA VAL A 119 34.24 -23.09 -33.48
C VAL A 119 34.49 -21.63 -33.14
N LYS A 120 34.82 -21.30 -31.88
CA LYS A 120 35.18 -19.93 -31.47
C LYS A 120 36.41 -19.41 -32.21
N ALA A 121 37.45 -20.24 -32.38
CA ALA A 121 38.71 -19.84 -32.99
C ALA A 121 38.61 -19.64 -34.51
N ARG A 122 37.70 -20.35 -35.19
CA ARG A 122 37.57 -20.34 -36.65
C ARG A 122 36.31 -19.67 -37.18
N GLY A 123 35.42 -19.24 -36.29
CA GLY A 123 34.15 -18.60 -36.64
C GLY A 123 33.03 -19.59 -36.96
N VAL A 124 31.81 -19.05 -37.03
CA VAL A 124 30.56 -19.82 -37.15
C VAL A 124 30.43 -20.51 -38.52
N SER A 125 31.15 -20.04 -39.55
CA SER A 125 31.22 -20.65 -40.88
C SER A 125 31.65 -22.11 -40.85
N VAL A 126 32.45 -22.51 -39.85
CA VAL A 126 32.90 -23.88 -39.64
C VAL A 126 31.75 -24.85 -39.40
N LEU A 127 30.62 -24.39 -38.86
CA LEU A 127 29.43 -25.25 -38.66
C LEU A 127 28.93 -25.87 -39.98
N LYS A 128 29.10 -25.17 -41.10
CA LYS A 128 28.76 -25.63 -42.45
C LYS A 128 29.92 -26.33 -43.12
N THR A 129 31.13 -25.77 -43.12
CA THR A 129 32.27 -26.35 -43.84
C THR A 129 32.68 -27.72 -43.30
N SER A 130 32.51 -27.95 -42.00
CA SER A 130 32.79 -29.24 -41.36
C SER A 130 31.59 -30.20 -41.31
N GLY A 131 30.40 -29.73 -41.69
CA GLY A 131 29.14 -30.46 -41.55
C GLY A 131 28.67 -30.67 -40.10
N LEU A 132 29.28 -29.97 -39.13
CA LEU A 132 29.01 -30.15 -37.70
C LEU A 132 27.54 -29.89 -37.33
N LYS A 133 26.89 -28.87 -37.92
CA LYS A 133 25.46 -28.55 -37.70
C LYS A 133 24.57 -29.76 -37.96
N ASN A 134 24.71 -30.38 -39.13
CA ASN A 134 23.87 -31.52 -39.54
C ASN A 134 24.22 -32.79 -38.77
N LYS A 135 25.52 -33.02 -38.48
CA LYS A 135 25.98 -34.17 -37.69
C LYS A 135 25.44 -34.13 -36.25
N LEU A 136 25.50 -32.98 -35.58
CA LEU A 136 25.00 -32.83 -34.22
C LEU A 136 23.47 -33.02 -34.15
N ALA A 137 22.72 -32.51 -35.14
CA ALA A 137 21.28 -32.71 -35.22
C ALA A 137 20.92 -34.20 -35.37
N LEU A 138 21.61 -34.92 -36.26
CA LEU A 138 21.42 -36.37 -36.44
C LEU A 138 21.80 -37.17 -35.19
N MET A 139 22.89 -36.81 -34.52
CA MET A 139 23.33 -37.46 -33.29
C MET A 139 22.35 -37.23 -32.13
N ALA A 140 21.76 -36.04 -32.03
CA ALA A 140 20.79 -35.71 -30.99
C ALA A 140 19.47 -36.51 -31.12
N ASP A 141 19.10 -36.86 -32.35
CA ASP A 141 17.86 -37.59 -32.65
C ASP A 141 18.06 -39.08 -32.98
N ASP A 142 19.28 -39.61 -32.86
CA ASP A 142 19.55 -41.03 -33.12
C ASP A 142 18.73 -41.91 -32.15
N PRO A 143 17.75 -42.70 -32.61
CA PRO A 143 16.87 -43.47 -31.73
C PRO A 143 17.60 -44.62 -31.02
N ASN A 144 18.69 -45.12 -31.61
CA ASN A 144 19.35 -46.36 -31.20
C ASN A 144 20.63 -46.10 -30.39
N ASN A 145 21.24 -44.92 -30.50
CA ASN A 145 22.53 -44.62 -29.89
C ASN A 145 22.46 -43.58 -28.76
N ALA A 146 22.32 -44.03 -27.52
CA ALA A 146 22.30 -43.15 -26.35
C ALA A 146 23.61 -42.33 -26.18
N THR A 147 24.75 -42.91 -26.54
CA THR A 147 26.05 -42.23 -26.42
C THR A 147 26.20 -41.07 -27.40
N ALA A 148 25.64 -41.21 -28.61
CA ALA A 148 25.59 -40.13 -29.60
C ALA A 148 24.69 -38.99 -29.14
N ARG A 149 23.52 -39.31 -28.55
CA ARG A 149 22.60 -38.30 -28.01
C ARG A 149 23.23 -37.53 -26.84
N GLU A 150 23.88 -38.22 -25.92
CA GLU A 150 24.62 -37.61 -24.80
C GLU A 150 25.71 -36.66 -25.30
N ALA A 151 26.56 -37.13 -26.22
CA ALA A 151 27.63 -36.33 -26.81
C ALA A 151 27.09 -35.09 -27.53
N ALA A 152 25.99 -35.22 -28.27
CA ALA A 152 25.38 -34.09 -28.96
C ALA A 152 24.90 -33.00 -27.98
N MET A 153 24.27 -33.37 -26.86
CA MET A 153 23.78 -32.40 -25.87
C MET A 153 24.94 -31.62 -25.22
N TYR A 154 26.03 -32.29 -24.84
CA TYR A 154 27.21 -31.60 -24.30
C TYR A 154 27.88 -30.69 -25.34
N ALA A 155 27.94 -31.12 -26.60
CA ALA A 155 28.45 -30.26 -27.67
C ALA A 155 27.57 -29.00 -27.85
N TYR A 156 26.24 -29.11 -27.77
CA TYR A 156 25.37 -27.94 -27.81
C TYR A 156 25.55 -27.02 -26.59
N ALA A 157 25.74 -27.58 -25.39
CA ALA A 157 26.04 -26.80 -24.18
C ALA A 157 27.36 -26.02 -24.34
N ALA A 158 28.44 -26.69 -24.77
CA ALA A 158 29.73 -26.07 -25.00
C ALA A 158 29.70 -25.02 -26.12
N LEU A 159 28.92 -25.23 -27.18
CA LEU A 159 28.70 -24.21 -28.21
C LEU A 159 28.08 -22.95 -27.61
N CYS A 160 27.08 -23.09 -26.74
CA CYS A 160 26.44 -21.95 -26.10
C CYS A 160 27.41 -21.19 -25.19
N GLU A 161 28.22 -21.91 -24.40
CA GLU A 161 29.12 -21.33 -23.41
C GLU A 161 30.40 -20.73 -24.01
N CYS A 162 30.99 -21.39 -25.02
CA CYS A 162 32.27 -20.97 -25.60
C CYS A 162 32.11 -19.91 -26.71
N VAL A 163 31.12 -20.08 -27.61
CA VAL A 163 30.96 -19.27 -28.83
C VAL A 163 30.11 -18.03 -28.55
N GLY A 164 29.11 -18.13 -27.67
CA GLY A 164 28.22 -17.02 -27.36
C GLY A 164 27.13 -16.78 -28.42
N THR A 165 26.61 -15.56 -28.49
CA THR A 165 25.37 -15.20 -29.20
C THR A 165 25.39 -15.50 -30.70
N ALA A 166 26.58 -15.56 -31.30
CA ALA A 166 26.75 -15.89 -32.72
C ALA A 166 26.26 -17.31 -33.09
N VAL A 167 26.17 -18.24 -32.13
CA VAL A 167 25.67 -19.61 -32.36
C VAL A 167 24.16 -19.75 -32.12
N GLU A 168 23.55 -18.77 -31.45
CA GLU A 168 22.15 -18.79 -31.03
C GLU A 168 21.16 -19.09 -32.18
N PRO A 169 21.29 -18.52 -33.40
CA PRO A 169 20.38 -18.83 -34.52
C PRO A 169 20.34 -20.31 -34.92
N PHE A 170 21.42 -21.05 -34.62
CA PHE A 170 21.58 -22.45 -35.02
C PHE A 170 21.21 -23.42 -33.89
N VAL A 171 21.33 -22.99 -32.63
CA VAL A 171 21.04 -23.81 -31.46
C VAL A 171 19.61 -23.63 -30.96
N ALA A 172 19.06 -22.40 -31.00
CA ALA A 172 17.70 -22.11 -30.53
C ALA A 172 16.62 -22.99 -31.21
N PRO A 173 16.67 -23.30 -32.52
CA PRO A 173 15.71 -24.20 -33.15
C PRO A 173 15.74 -25.65 -32.64
N MET A 174 16.83 -26.08 -31.98
CA MET A 174 16.98 -27.43 -31.41
C MET A 174 16.34 -27.57 -30.02
N LEU A 175 15.83 -26.49 -29.45
CA LEU A 175 15.21 -26.47 -28.13
C LEU A 175 14.10 -27.54 -27.93
N PRO A 176 13.18 -27.80 -28.89
CA PRO A 176 12.19 -28.87 -28.73
C PRO A 176 12.84 -30.26 -28.55
N VAL A 177 13.97 -30.50 -29.23
CA VAL A 177 14.73 -31.75 -29.09
C VAL A 177 15.34 -31.84 -27.71
N PHE A 178 15.94 -30.76 -27.21
CA PHE A 178 16.53 -30.73 -25.85
C PHE A 178 15.49 -31.06 -24.78
N LEU A 179 14.32 -30.41 -24.87
CA LEU A 179 13.21 -30.63 -23.94
C LEU A 179 12.68 -32.08 -24.00
N GLU A 180 12.69 -32.71 -25.17
CA GLU A 180 12.31 -34.12 -25.30
C GLU A 180 13.36 -35.06 -24.68
N ARG A 181 14.65 -34.74 -24.82
CA ARG A 181 15.76 -35.54 -24.27
C ARG A 181 15.90 -35.44 -22.75
N LEU A 182 15.29 -34.45 -22.10
CA LEU A 182 15.12 -34.43 -20.64
C LEU A 182 14.38 -35.66 -20.10
N ALA A 183 13.57 -36.32 -20.95
CA ALA A 183 12.83 -37.51 -20.59
C ALA A 183 13.30 -38.78 -21.35
N ASP A 184 14.57 -38.79 -21.77
CA ASP A 184 15.24 -39.95 -22.37
C ASP A 184 15.29 -41.14 -21.37
N LYS A 185 15.37 -42.35 -21.93
CA LYS A 185 15.49 -43.59 -21.15
C LYS A 185 16.84 -43.64 -20.42
N ALA A 186 17.91 -43.13 -21.03
CA ALA A 186 19.24 -43.09 -20.44
C ALA A 186 19.37 -41.91 -19.45
N THR A 187 19.79 -42.20 -18.21
CA THR A 187 20.05 -41.18 -17.17
C THR A 187 21.12 -40.18 -17.58
N SER A 188 22.18 -40.63 -18.27
CA SER A 188 23.29 -39.78 -18.69
C SER A 188 22.87 -38.74 -19.73
N VAL A 189 22.03 -39.14 -20.70
CA VAL A 189 21.45 -38.23 -21.71
C VAL A 189 20.58 -37.16 -21.05
N ARG A 190 19.82 -37.51 -20.00
CA ARG A 190 18.96 -36.54 -19.29
C ARG A 190 19.77 -35.43 -18.62
N GLY A 191 20.89 -35.76 -17.97
CA GLY A 191 21.77 -34.75 -17.36
C GLY A 191 22.45 -33.85 -18.39
N ALA A 192 22.87 -34.43 -19.53
CA ALA A 192 23.43 -33.66 -20.65
C ALA A 192 22.38 -32.72 -21.28
N ALA A 193 21.14 -33.18 -21.45
CA ALA A 193 20.04 -32.38 -21.97
C ALA A 193 19.67 -31.22 -21.04
N ASP A 194 19.68 -31.43 -19.71
CA ASP A 194 19.48 -30.35 -18.74
C ASP A 194 20.58 -29.28 -18.84
N SER A 195 21.84 -29.71 -18.96
CA SER A 195 22.97 -28.80 -19.18
C SER A 195 22.81 -27.97 -20.46
N ALA A 196 22.40 -28.61 -21.57
CA ALA A 196 22.14 -27.90 -22.84
C ALA A 196 20.97 -26.91 -22.73
N CYS A 197 19.87 -27.29 -22.07
CA CYS A 197 18.73 -26.40 -21.81
C CYS A 197 19.14 -25.17 -20.99
N GLN A 198 19.91 -25.36 -19.90
CA GLN A 198 20.34 -24.25 -19.05
C GLN A 198 21.37 -23.35 -19.75
N ALA A 199 22.31 -23.93 -20.50
CA ALA A 199 23.27 -23.17 -21.28
C ALA A 199 22.57 -22.31 -22.34
N LEU A 200 21.58 -22.86 -23.05
CA LEU A 200 20.79 -22.11 -24.02
C LEU A 200 19.93 -21.03 -23.33
N ALA A 201 19.30 -21.33 -22.18
CA ALA A 201 18.50 -20.35 -21.44
C ALA A 201 19.32 -19.13 -21.01
N ARG A 202 20.58 -19.34 -20.58
CA ARG A 202 21.50 -18.23 -20.23
C ARG A 202 22.02 -17.45 -21.43
N LEU A 203 22.08 -18.11 -22.59
CA LEU A 203 22.56 -17.51 -23.83
C LEU A 203 21.50 -16.66 -24.54
N LEU A 204 20.22 -17.09 -24.46
CA LEU A 204 19.11 -16.49 -25.21
C LEU A 204 19.12 -14.97 -25.07
N HIS A 205 19.16 -14.28 -26.20
CA HIS A 205 19.08 -12.84 -26.22
C HIS A 205 17.71 -12.38 -25.70
N PRO A 206 17.62 -11.30 -24.90
CA PRO A 206 16.37 -10.87 -24.28
C PRO A 206 15.22 -10.71 -25.27
N GLU A 207 15.46 -10.09 -26.44
CA GLU A 207 14.43 -9.90 -27.47
C GLU A 207 14.07 -11.20 -28.23
N ALA A 208 14.92 -12.24 -28.14
CA ALA A 208 14.69 -13.55 -28.72
C ALA A 208 13.90 -14.50 -27.79
N VAL A 209 13.84 -14.20 -26.48
CA VAL A 209 13.15 -15.03 -25.47
C VAL A 209 11.73 -15.37 -25.90
N ALA A 210 10.95 -14.38 -26.31
CA ALA A 210 9.55 -14.62 -26.61
C ALA A 210 9.32 -15.26 -28.00
N ARG A 211 10.38 -15.55 -28.78
CA ARG A 211 10.35 -16.50 -29.92
C ARG A 211 10.55 -17.94 -29.44
N SER A 212 11.45 -18.14 -28.48
CA SER A 212 11.76 -19.46 -27.91
C SER A 212 10.75 -19.91 -26.86
N LEU A 213 10.07 -18.96 -26.21
CA LEU A 213 9.13 -19.20 -25.11
C LEU A 213 7.99 -20.17 -25.46
N PRO A 214 7.32 -20.11 -26.63
CA PRO A 214 6.29 -21.10 -26.98
C PRO A 214 6.81 -22.55 -26.96
N ALA A 215 8.06 -22.79 -27.35
CA ALA A 215 8.66 -24.13 -27.28
C ALA A 215 8.94 -24.56 -25.83
N ILE A 216 9.38 -23.64 -24.97
CA ILE A 216 9.55 -23.87 -23.52
C ILE A 216 8.21 -24.22 -22.87
N LEU A 217 7.16 -23.43 -23.13
CA LEU A 217 5.82 -23.67 -22.62
C LEU A 217 5.21 -24.96 -23.18
N ALA A 218 5.51 -25.34 -24.43
CA ALA A 218 5.09 -26.65 -24.96
C ALA A 218 5.76 -27.84 -24.24
N GLY A 219 6.91 -27.61 -23.60
CA GLY A 219 7.61 -28.59 -22.74
C GLY A 219 6.87 -28.91 -21.44
N THR A 220 6.01 -28.00 -20.96
CA THR A 220 5.21 -28.19 -19.72
C THR A 220 3.85 -28.83 -19.97
N ALA A 221 3.48 -29.05 -21.25
CA ALA A 221 2.16 -29.54 -21.63
C ALA A 221 1.79 -30.86 -20.91
N PRO A 222 0.49 -31.11 -20.60
CA PRO A 222 0.06 -32.31 -19.88
C PRO A 222 0.47 -33.64 -20.55
N SER A 223 0.65 -33.64 -21.87
CA SER A 223 1.10 -34.80 -22.65
C SER A 223 2.60 -35.11 -22.51
N ARG A 224 3.40 -34.19 -21.96
CA ARG A 224 4.84 -34.36 -21.76
C ARG A 224 5.13 -35.11 -20.45
N LYS A 225 6.27 -35.81 -20.42
CA LYS A 225 6.74 -36.50 -19.22
C LYS A 225 7.21 -35.50 -18.18
N TRP A 226 7.12 -35.88 -16.90
CA TRP A 226 7.40 -34.99 -15.77
C TRP A 226 8.81 -34.37 -15.80
N GLN A 227 9.83 -35.08 -16.30
CA GLN A 227 11.19 -34.55 -16.42
C GLN A 227 11.29 -33.38 -17.41
N SER A 228 10.58 -33.48 -18.54
CA SER A 228 10.51 -32.39 -19.51
C SER A 228 9.80 -31.17 -18.94
N LYS A 229 8.75 -31.40 -18.14
CA LYS A 229 8.04 -30.31 -17.42
C LYS A 229 8.96 -29.62 -16.42
N GLU A 230 9.65 -30.40 -15.59
CA GLU A 230 10.60 -29.91 -14.58
C GLU A 230 11.68 -29.04 -15.23
N GLY A 231 12.34 -29.54 -16.28
CA GLY A 231 13.40 -28.77 -16.96
C GLY A 231 12.89 -27.52 -17.67
N ALA A 232 11.67 -27.54 -18.23
CA ALA A 232 11.04 -26.34 -18.79
C ALA A 232 10.79 -25.26 -17.73
N PHE A 233 10.32 -25.63 -16.53
CA PHE A 233 10.17 -24.67 -15.42
C PHE A 233 11.52 -24.12 -14.92
N LYS A 234 12.56 -24.95 -14.87
CA LYS A 234 13.92 -24.47 -14.56
C LYS A 234 14.41 -23.47 -15.60
N MET A 235 14.17 -23.70 -16.89
CA MET A 235 14.50 -22.72 -17.95
C MET A 235 13.77 -21.39 -17.75
N ILE A 236 12.48 -21.40 -17.40
CA ILE A 236 11.73 -20.16 -17.09
C ILE A 236 12.38 -19.41 -15.93
N SER A 237 12.81 -20.11 -14.88
CA SER A 237 13.50 -19.51 -13.73
C SER A 237 14.80 -18.82 -14.17
N THR A 238 15.62 -19.51 -14.97
CA THR A 238 16.86 -18.94 -15.52
C THR A 238 16.60 -17.72 -16.41
N LEU A 239 15.52 -17.72 -17.18
CA LEU A 239 15.13 -16.56 -18.00
C LEU A 239 14.68 -15.36 -17.15
N CYS A 240 14.08 -15.59 -15.98
CA CYS A 240 13.73 -14.50 -15.06
C CYS A 240 14.98 -13.73 -14.59
N GLU A 241 16.10 -14.43 -14.43
CA GLU A 241 17.37 -13.83 -14.00
C GLU A 241 18.12 -13.14 -15.15
N THR A 242 18.08 -13.74 -16.35
CA THR A 242 18.92 -13.33 -17.50
C THR A 242 18.22 -12.35 -18.45
N ALA A 243 16.90 -12.40 -18.54
CA ALA A 243 16.10 -11.56 -19.42
C ALA A 243 14.78 -11.10 -18.75
N PRO A 244 14.85 -10.39 -17.61
CA PRO A 244 13.68 -10.04 -16.79
C PRO A 244 12.62 -9.24 -17.57
N ASP A 245 13.01 -8.25 -18.37
CA ASP A 245 12.07 -7.39 -19.11
C ASP A 245 11.27 -8.20 -20.16
N ALA A 246 11.93 -9.17 -20.80
CA ALA A 246 11.29 -10.03 -21.79
C ALA A 246 10.32 -11.02 -21.13
N VAL A 247 10.70 -11.56 -19.97
CA VAL A 247 9.81 -12.42 -19.16
C VAL A 247 8.62 -11.62 -18.65
N GLN A 248 8.82 -10.40 -18.15
CA GLN A 248 7.76 -9.51 -17.69
C GLN A 248 6.71 -9.29 -18.78
N ALA A 249 7.13 -8.97 -20.02
CA ALA A 249 6.24 -8.78 -21.15
C ALA A 249 5.44 -10.06 -21.52
N SER A 250 5.98 -11.24 -21.21
CA SER A 250 5.34 -12.54 -21.48
C SER A 250 4.65 -13.17 -20.27
N LEU A 251 4.53 -12.46 -19.14
CA LEU A 251 3.82 -12.95 -17.97
C LEU A 251 2.38 -13.42 -18.24
N PRO A 252 1.58 -12.79 -19.13
CA PRO A 252 0.25 -13.29 -19.48
C PRO A 252 0.22 -14.74 -19.98
N ASP A 253 1.28 -15.19 -20.67
CA ASP A 253 1.42 -16.57 -21.17
C ASP A 253 2.07 -17.50 -20.14
N ILE A 254 2.99 -16.98 -19.32
CA ILE A 254 3.75 -17.76 -18.33
C ILE A 254 2.87 -18.08 -17.10
N VAL A 255 2.13 -17.10 -16.57
CA VAL A 255 1.38 -17.24 -15.31
C VAL A 255 0.40 -18.41 -15.32
N PRO A 256 -0.42 -18.64 -16.36
CA PRO A 256 -1.31 -19.81 -16.41
C PRO A 256 -0.53 -21.14 -16.33
N VAL A 257 0.59 -21.23 -17.03
CA VAL A 257 1.39 -22.45 -17.16
C VAL A 257 2.09 -22.80 -15.84
N VAL A 258 2.71 -21.82 -15.18
CA VAL A 258 3.33 -22.06 -13.86
C VAL A 258 2.28 -22.33 -12.78
N SER A 259 1.09 -21.71 -12.88
CA SER A 259 -0.01 -21.98 -11.95
C SER A 259 -0.51 -23.43 -12.04
N ASP A 260 -0.61 -23.98 -13.25
CA ASP A 260 -0.96 -25.39 -13.47
C ASP A 260 0.14 -26.34 -12.99
N GLY A 261 1.41 -25.94 -13.12
CA GLY A 261 2.55 -26.72 -12.62
C GLY A 261 2.60 -26.86 -11.10
N ILE A 262 2.22 -25.81 -10.35
CA ILE A 262 2.18 -25.82 -8.87
C ILE A 262 1.20 -26.86 -8.32
N VAL A 263 0.18 -27.23 -9.11
CA VAL A 263 -0.83 -28.22 -8.74
C VAL A 263 -0.64 -29.58 -9.43
N ASP A 264 0.51 -29.83 -10.06
CA ASP A 264 0.83 -31.13 -10.70
C ASP A 264 0.83 -32.26 -9.65
N ALA A 265 0.69 -33.51 -10.09
CA ALA A 265 0.69 -34.65 -9.17
C ALA A 265 2.09 -34.97 -8.63
N ARG A 266 3.16 -34.58 -9.33
CA ARG A 266 4.56 -34.88 -8.97
C ARG A 266 5.20 -33.74 -8.17
N ASP A 267 5.78 -34.08 -7.03
CA ASP A 267 6.39 -33.07 -6.14
C ASP A 267 7.59 -32.38 -6.79
N GLU A 268 8.38 -33.09 -7.60
CA GLU A 268 9.51 -32.51 -8.33
C GLU A 268 9.07 -31.43 -9.33
N VAL A 269 7.91 -31.62 -9.98
CA VAL A 269 7.33 -30.64 -10.91
C VAL A 269 6.76 -29.45 -10.14
N LYS A 270 6.10 -29.69 -9.00
CA LYS A 270 5.58 -28.62 -8.14
C LYS A 270 6.71 -27.71 -7.67
N GLU A 271 7.79 -28.27 -7.11
CA GLU A 271 8.91 -27.50 -6.59
C GLU A 271 9.55 -26.62 -7.70
N ALA A 272 9.75 -27.18 -8.90
CA ALA A 272 10.28 -26.42 -10.03
C ALA A 272 9.31 -25.32 -10.52
N ALA A 273 8.01 -25.60 -10.58
CA ALA A 273 7.00 -24.61 -10.97
C ALA A 273 6.84 -23.50 -9.93
N GLU A 274 6.96 -23.82 -8.64
CA GLU A 274 6.93 -22.85 -7.54
C GLU A 274 8.10 -21.87 -7.62
N ALA A 275 9.33 -22.37 -7.82
CA ALA A 275 10.51 -21.52 -8.00
C ALA A 275 10.39 -20.60 -9.23
N ALA A 276 9.86 -21.15 -10.34
CA ALA A 276 9.59 -20.37 -11.55
C ALA A 276 8.52 -19.30 -11.31
N ALA A 277 7.45 -19.61 -10.59
CA ALA A 277 6.38 -18.67 -10.30
C ALA A 277 6.82 -17.58 -9.31
N GLU A 278 7.63 -17.89 -8.30
CA GLU A 278 8.22 -16.91 -7.38
C GLU A 278 9.06 -15.88 -8.14
N SER A 279 9.94 -16.36 -9.01
CA SER A 279 10.81 -15.50 -9.83
C SER A 279 10.01 -14.68 -10.84
N ALA A 280 9.06 -15.31 -11.54
CA ALA A 280 8.23 -14.64 -12.54
C ALA A 280 7.27 -13.60 -11.94
N PHE A 281 6.60 -13.91 -10.82
CA PHE A 281 5.62 -12.99 -10.23
C PHE A 281 6.30 -11.78 -9.59
N ALA A 282 7.56 -11.90 -9.16
CA ALA A 282 8.36 -10.76 -8.70
C ALA A 282 8.61 -9.72 -9.82
N LEU A 283 8.56 -10.14 -11.08
CA LEU A 283 8.71 -9.29 -12.28
C LEU A 283 7.41 -8.60 -12.71
N ALA A 284 6.32 -8.68 -11.94
CA ALA A 284 5.06 -8.03 -12.29
C ALA A 284 5.12 -6.49 -12.40
N GLY A 285 6.24 -5.87 -12.00
CA GLY A 285 6.55 -4.45 -12.22
C GLY A 285 5.76 -3.47 -11.36
N ASN A 286 4.75 -3.92 -10.62
CA ASN A 286 3.85 -3.06 -9.86
C ASN A 286 4.12 -3.14 -8.34
N ARG A 287 4.59 -2.02 -7.77
CA ARG A 287 4.97 -1.85 -6.37
C ARG A 287 3.78 -1.95 -5.41
N ASP A 288 2.57 -1.68 -5.88
CA ASP A 288 1.38 -1.77 -5.03
C ASP A 288 1.07 -3.22 -4.69
N ILE A 289 1.24 -4.14 -5.65
CA ILE A 289 0.91 -5.56 -5.46
C ILE A 289 2.09 -6.40 -4.95
N ALA A 290 3.32 -5.87 -4.98
CA ALA A 290 4.52 -6.59 -4.52
C ALA A 290 4.38 -7.21 -3.11
N PRO A 291 3.81 -6.53 -2.09
CA PRO A 291 3.60 -7.13 -0.76
C PRO A 291 2.57 -8.27 -0.72
N CYS A 292 1.76 -8.40 -1.78
CA CYS A 292 0.72 -9.41 -1.95
C CYS A 292 1.17 -10.60 -2.80
N VAL A 293 2.29 -10.51 -3.53
CA VAL A 293 2.81 -11.59 -4.38
C VAL A 293 2.93 -12.94 -3.66
N PRO A 294 3.48 -13.03 -2.43
CA PRO A 294 3.53 -14.31 -1.71
C PRO A 294 2.14 -14.89 -1.41
N SER A 295 1.14 -14.03 -1.19
CA SER A 295 -0.24 -14.45 -0.95
C SER A 295 -0.88 -15.01 -2.23
N PHE A 296 -0.54 -14.48 -3.41
CA PHE A 296 -1.03 -15.01 -4.68
C PHE A 296 -0.56 -16.44 -4.94
N LEU A 297 0.73 -16.71 -4.70
CA LEU A 297 1.31 -18.05 -4.79
C LEU A 297 0.67 -19.01 -3.78
N LEU A 298 0.47 -18.53 -2.54
CA LEU A 298 -0.18 -19.31 -1.50
C LEU A 298 -1.61 -19.74 -1.91
N CYS A 299 -2.38 -18.87 -2.58
CA CYS A 299 -3.71 -19.20 -3.08
C CYS A 299 -3.73 -20.20 -4.24
N ILE A 300 -2.63 -20.30 -4.99
CA ILE A 300 -2.48 -21.35 -6.01
C ILE A 300 -2.26 -22.69 -5.30
N LYS A 301 -1.35 -22.74 -4.31
CA LYS A 301 -1.06 -23.94 -3.51
C LYS A 301 -2.24 -24.41 -2.65
N LYS A 302 -2.93 -23.46 -2.01
CA LYS A 302 -3.99 -23.70 -1.02
C LYS A 302 -5.23 -22.87 -1.37
N PRO A 303 -6.22 -23.44 -2.09
CA PRO A 303 -7.44 -22.74 -2.46
C PRO A 303 -8.25 -22.18 -1.29
N LYS A 304 -8.10 -22.73 -0.07
CA LYS A 304 -8.79 -22.24 1.14
C LYS A 304 -8.34 -20.84 1.59
N GLU A 305 -7.15 -20.40 1.18
CA GLU A 305 -6.56 -19.11 1.57
C GLU A 305 -7.02 -17.95 0.66
N VAL A 306 -7.92 -18.21 -0.30
CA VAL A 306 -8.41 -17.21 -1.27
C VAL A 306 -9.13 -16.07 -0.55
N ALA A 307 -9.98 -16.37 0.43
CA ALA A 307 -10.71 -15.36 1.19
C ALA A 307 -9.78 -14.35 1.87
N ASP A 308 -8.79 -14.85 2.62
CA ASP A 308 -7.83 -14.01 3.36
C ASP A 308 -6.95 -13.19 2.43
N SER A 309 -6.55 -13.75 1.29
CA SER A 309 -5.71 -13.05 0.32
C SER A 309 -6.48 -11.96 -0.44
N VAL A 310 -7.76 -12.16 -0.74
CA VAL A 310 -8.63 -11.10 -1.29
C VAL A 310 -8.84 -10.00 -0.26
N ILE A 311 -9.02 -10.33 1.01
CA ILE A 311 -9.12 -9.34 2.10
C ILE A 311 -7.83 -8.54 2.24
N LYS A 312 -6.67 -9.21 2.19
CA LYS A 312 -5.36 -8.55 2.22
C LYS A 312 -5.16 -7.61 1.02
N LEU A 313 -5.49 -8.07 -0.19
CA LEU A 313 -5.40 -7.25 -1.41
C LEU A 313 -6.39 -6.08 -1.38
N SER A 314 -7.56 -6.25 -0.76
CA SER A 314 -8.50 -5.15 -0.52
C SER A 314 -7.93 -4.06 0.41
N GLY A 315 -6.89 -4.33 1.19
CA GLY A 315 -6.18 -3.31 1.98
C GLY A 315 -5.15 -2.51 1.17
N THR A 316 -4.82 -2.95 -0.05
CA THR A 316 -3.73 -2.38 -0.87
C THR A 316 -4.19 -1.15 -1.64
N THR A 317 -3.50 -0.03 -1.44
CA THR A 317 -3.73 1.22 -2.18
C THR A 317 -3.06 1.13 -3.54
N PHE A 318 -3.84 1.12 -4.63
CA PHE A 318 -3.36 1.07 -6.01
C PHE A 318 -3.10 2.49 -6.53
N VAL A 319 -1.84 2.84 -6.75
CA VAL A 319 -1.40 4.13 -7.28
C VAL A 319 -0.90 3.96 -8.71
N GLN A 320 -0.07 2.95 -8.96
CA GLN A 320 0.54 2.74 -10.26
C GLN A 320 -0.48 2.29 -11.31
N ALA A 321 -0.19 2.63 -12.56
CA ALA A 321 -0.89 2.07 -13.70
C ALA A 321 -0.92 0.53 -13.61
N VAL A 322 -2.05 -0.04 -14.01
CA VAL A 322 -2.23 -1.49 -14.01
C VAL A 322 -2.03 -1.99 -15.44
N GLU A 323 -0.82 -2.48 -15.70
CA GLU A 323 -0.39 -3.03 -16.98
C GLU A 323 -0.67 -4.55 -17.08
N ALA A 324 -0.50 -5.12 -18.28
CA ALA A 324 -0.73 -6.54 -18.55
C ALA A 324 0.00 -7.50 -17.59
N PRO A 325 1.28 -7.28 -17.20
CA PRO A 325 1.98 -8.16 -16.27
C PRO A 325 1.34 -8.22 -14.87
N ALA A 326 0.91 -7.06 -14.34
CA ALA A 326 0.24 -6.98 -13.06
C ALA A 326 -1.14 -7.65 -13.10
N LEU A 327 -1.89 -7.47 -14.19
CA LEU A 327 -3.17 -8.16 -14.42
C LEU A 327 -2.99 -9.68 -14.51
N ALA A 328 -1.90 -10.15 -15.13
CA ALA A 328 -1.61 -11.58 -15.23
C ALA A 328 -1.54 -12.25 -13.87
N VAL A 329 -0.88 -11.61 -12.91
CA VAL A 329 -0.70 -12.14 -11.56
C VAL A 329 -1.96 -11.99 -10.70
N MET A 330 -2.69 -10.87 -10.82
CA MET A 330 -3.88 -10.61 -9.99
C MET A 330 -5.15 -11.35 -10.43
N CYS A 331 -5.43 -11.40 -11.75
CA CYS A 331 -6.69 -11.89 -12.28
C CYS A 331 -7.05 -13.33 -11.82
N PRO A 332 -6.10 -14.30 -11.76
CA PRO A 332 -6.39 -15.64 -11.28
C PRO A 332 -6.96 -15.67 -9.85
N LEU A 333 -6.43 -14.85 -8.94
CA LEU A 333 -6.95 -14.72 -7.57
C LEU A 333 -8.37 -14.14 -7.59
N LEU A 334 -8.57 -13.05 -8.34
CA LEU A 334 -9.85 -12.34 -8.37
C LEU A 334 -10.98 -13.20 -8.97
N ILE A 335 -10.69 -13.97 -10.02
CA ILE A 335 -11.64 -14.93 -10.61
C ILE A 335 -12.02 -16.02 -9.59
N LYS A 336 -11.08 -16.48 -8.76
CA LYS A 336 -11.41 -17.40 -7.65
C LYS A 336 -12.24 -16.70 -6.58
N GLY A 337 -11.89 -15.47 -6.20
CA GLY A 337 -12.62 -14.66 -5.22
C GLY A 337 -14.07 -14.37 -5.60
N LEU A 338 -14.38 -14.27 -6.91
CA LEU A 338 -15.77 -14.13 -7.38
C LEU A 338 -16.65 -15.38 -7.15
N LYS A 339 -16.04 -16.53 -6.83
CA LYS A 339 -16.75 -17.78 -6.51
C LYS A 339 -16.94 -18.01 -5.01
N GLU A 340 -16.33 -17.17 -4.17
CA GLU A 340 -16.41 -17.27 -2.71
C GLU A 340 -17.73 -16.72 -2.16
N GLU A 341 -17.86 -16.74 -0.83
CA GLU A 341 -18.98 -16.16 -0.10
C GLU A 341 -19.19 -14.67 -0.42
N THR A 342 -20.41 -14.17 -0.20
CA THR A 342 -20.88 -12.83 -0.58
C THR A 342 -19.92 -11.71 -0.19
N ALA A 343 -19.35 -11.75 1.02
CA ALA A 343 -18.43 -10.72 1.50
C ALA A 343 -17.11 -10.66 0.70
N VAL A 344 -16.53 -11.81 0.38
CA VAL A 344 -15.29 -11.93 -0.40
C VAL A 344 -15.56 -11.61 -1.86
N LYS A 345 -16.67 -12.11 -2.41
CA LYS A 345 -17.12 -11.84 -3.78
C LYS A 345 -17.26 -10.34 -4.04
N ARG A 346 -17.90 -9.61 -3.11
CA ARG A 346 -18.03 -8.16 -3.20
C ARG A 346 -16.66 -7.46 -3.20
N LYS A 347 -15.76 -7.87 -2.30
CA LYS A 347 -14.39 -7.31 -2.25
C LYS A 347 -13.63 -7.57 -3.55
N ALA A 348 -13.72 -8.78 -4.11
CA ALA A 348 -13.14 -9.11 -5.40
C ALA A 348 -13.70 -8.22 -6.53
N ALA A 349 -15.03 -8.04 -6.60
CA ALA A 349 -15.67 -7.16 -7.57
C ALA A 349 -15.21 -5.69 -7.43
N ASN A 350 -15.07 -5.20 -6.20
CA ASN A 350 -14.50 -3.87 -5.94
C ASN A 350 -13.06 -3.77 -6.44
N ILE A 351 -12.18 -4.73 -6.12
CA ILE A 351 -10.79 -4.72 -6.60
C ILE A 351 -10.76 -4.71 -8.14
N ILE A 352 -11.56 -5.57 -8.79
CA ILE A 352 -11.69 -5.63 -10.25
C ILE A 352 -12.12 -4.28 -10.83
N SER A 353 -13.14 -3.65 -10.25
CA SER A 353 -13.61 -2.33 -10.69
C SER A 353 -12.49 -1.28 -10.63
N ASN A 354 -11.64 -1.30 -9.61
CA ASN A 354 -10.62 -0.27 -9.43
C ASN A 354 -9.39 -0.48 -10.25
N MET A 355 -8.89 -1.71 -10.31
CA MET A 355 -7.75 -2.01 -11.17
C MET A 355 -8.09 -1.70 -12.64
N SER A 356 -9.33 -2.01 -13.08
CA SER A 356 -9.75 -1.79 -14.46
C SER A 356 -9.74 -0.30 -14.86
N LYS A 357 -10.05 0.59 -13.92
CA LYS A 357 -10.01 2.04 -14.19
C LYS A 357 -8.59 2.63 -14.16
N LEU A 358 -7.61 1.88 -13.64
CA LEU A 358 -6.18 2.24 -13.65
C LEU A 358 -5.44 1.64 -14.86
N VAL A 359 -6.16 0.93 -15.74
CA VAL A 359 -5.63 0.49 -17.03
C VAL A 359 -5.57 1.70 -17.95
N ILE A 360 -4.36 2.22 -18.20
CA ILE A 360 -4.12 3.40 -19.04
C ILE A 360 -4.25 3.02 -20.51
N ASN A 361 -3.60 1.93 -20.92
CA ASN A 361 -3.74 1.36 -22.24
C ASN A 361 -4.75 0.20 -22.19
N PRO A 362 -5.95 0.36 -22.76
CA PRO A 362 -6.96 -0.68 -22.80
C PRO A 362 -6.48 -2.03 -23.37
N ALA A 363 -5.46 -2.04 -24.26
CA ALA A 363 -4.88 -3.26 -24.82
C ALA A 363 -4.28 -4.18 -23.74
N ASP A 364 -3.83 -3.63 -22.61
CA ASP A 364 -3.25 -4.41 -21.49
C ASP A 364 -4.26 -5.37 -20.85
N ALA A 365 -5.56 -5.06 -20.95
CA ALA A 365 -6.63 -5.88 -20.39
C ALA A 365 -7.08 -7.02 -21.31
N ASP A 366 -6.68 -7.00 -22.59
CA ASP A 366 -7.27 -7.86 -23.64
C ASP A 366 -7.11 -9.36 -23.36
N ALA A 367 -5.96 -9.79 -22.83
CA ALA A 367 -5.70 -11.19 -22.51
C ALA A 367 -6.63 -11.73 -21.39
N PHE A 368 -7.23 -10.85 -20.59
CA PHE A 368 -7.95 -11.21 -19.37
C PHE A 368 -9.45 -10.93 -19.44
N LEU A 369 -9.88 -9.94 -20.22
CA LEU A 369 -11.30 -9.59 -20.39
C LEU A 369 -12.20 -10.80 -20.73
N PRO A 370 -11.83 -11.70 -21.67
CA PRO A 370 -12.66 -12.87 -22.01
C PRO A 370 -12.85 -13.86 -20.84
N LYS A 371 -11.92 -13.88 -19.88
CA LYS A 371 -11.97 -14.78 -18.71
C LYS A 371 -12.66 -14.12 -17.51
N LEU A 372 -12.46 -12.82 -17.34
CA LEU A 372 -12.92 -12.06 -16.17
C LEU A 372 -14.37 -11.60 -16.31
N LEU A 373 -14.76 -11.05 -17.46
CA LEU A 373 -16.05 -10.40 -17.66
C LEU A 373 -17.24 -11.38 -17.49
N PRO A 374 -17.24 -12.58 -18.10
CA PRO A 374 -18.36 -13.52 -17.93
C PRO A 374 -18.53 -13.97 -16.47
N ARG A 375 -17.43 -14.08 -15.71
CA ARG A 375 -17.46 -14.46 -14.29
C ARG A 375 -18.04 -13.36 -13.42
N LEU A 376 -17.72 -12.11 -13.74
CA LEU A 376 -18.23 -10.96 -13.03
C LEU A 376 -19.72 -10.72 -13.33
N GLU A 377 -20.15 -10.98 -14.57
CA GLU A 377 -21.56 -10.93 -14.98
C GLU A 377 -22.40 -11.99 -14.26
N ALA A 378 -21.93 -13.25 -14.22
CA ALA A 378 -22.58 -14.29 -13.42
C ALA A 378 -22.68 -13.89 -11.94
N ALA A 379 -21.63 -13.30 -11.37
CA ALA A 379 -21.67 -12.78 -10.00
C ALA A 379 -22.68 -11.63 -9.80
N ALA A 380 -22.93 -10.81 -10.84
CA ALA A 380 -23.90 -9.72 -10.83
C ALA A 380 -25.35 -10.17 -11.06
N GLU A 381 -25.60 -11.39 -11.54
CA GLU A 381 -26.96 -11.89 -11.77
C GLU A 381 -27.38 -12.92 -10.71
N GLU A 382 -26.46 -13.82 -10.33
CA GLU A 382 -26.77 -14.99 -9.50
C GLU A 382 -26.67 -14.73 -7.99
N THR A 383 -26.02 -13.64 -7.56
CA THR A 383 -25.78 -13.39 -6.13
C THR A 383 -27.08 -13.03 -5.39
N PRO A 384 -27.47 -13.76 -4.32
CA PRO A 384 -28.73 -13.50 -3.60
C PRO A 384 -28.79 -12.13 -2.92
N ASP A 385 -27.66 -11.68 -2.38
CA ASP A 385 -27.54 -10.41 -1.68
C ASP A 385 -27.61 -9.22 -2.66
N PRO A 386 -28.60 -8.32 -2.51
CA PRO A 386 -28.82 -7.22 -3.46
C PRO A 386 -27.70 -6.18 -3.44
N GLU A 387 -27.02 -5.99 -2.31
CA GLU A 387 -25.90 -5.05 -2.19
C GLU A 387 -24.69 -5.55 -3.01
N CYS A 388 -24.25 -6.78 -2.75
CA CYS A 388 -23.18 -7.43 -3.50
C CYS A 388 -23.49 -7.49 -5.00
N ARG A 389 -24.75 -7.75 -5.35
CA ARG A 389 -25.22 -7.74 -6.74
C ARG A 389 -25.01 -6.38 -7.41
N SER A 390 -25.40 -5.29 -6.73
CA SER A 390 -25.21 -3.92 -7.20
C SER A 390 -23.73 -3.58 -7.41
N VAL A 391 -22.87 -3.98 -6.48
CA VAL A 391 -21.42 -3.80 -6.58
C VAL A 391 -20.83 -4.55 -7.78
N CYS A 392 -21.20 -5.83 -7.95
CA CYS A 392 -20.78 -6.62 -9.11
C CYS A 392 -21.26 -5.97 -10.43
N ALA A 393 -22.51 -5.50 -10.50
CA ALA A 393 -23.03 -4.81 -11.69
C ALA A 393 -22.28 -3.51 -12.00
N GLY A 394 -21.92 -2.72 -10.98
CA GLY A 394 -21.09 -1.53 -11.14
C GLY A 394 -19.67 -1.88 -11.64
N ALA A 395 -19.11 -2.99 -11.19
CA ALA A 395 -17.84 -3.51 -11.69
C ALA A 395 -17.95 -3.96 -13.16
N VAL A 396 -19.02 -4.68 -13.55
CA VAL A 396 -19.30 -5.06 -14.96
C VAL A 396 -19.32 -3.82 -15.85
N ALA A 397 -20.07 -2.78 -15.46
CA ALA A 397 -20.17 -1.53 -16.25
C ALA A 397 -18.83 -0.80 -16.39
N THR A 398 -17.90 -1.01 -15.45
CA THR A 398 -16.56 -0.46 -15.51
C THR A 398 -15.68 -1.27 -16.47
N VAL A 399 -15.67 -2.60 -16.31
CA VAL A 399 -14.86 -3.51 -17.15
C VAL A 399 -15.32 -3.44 -18.61
N ARG A 400 -16.63 -3.32 -18.86
CA ARG A 400 -17.17 -3.13 -20.22
C ARG A 400 -16.67 -1.85 -20.88
N ARG A 401 -16.62 -0.73 -20.14
CA ARG A 401 -16.05 0.52 -20.68
C ARG A 401 -14.58 0.37 -21.07
N VAL A 402 -13.80 -0.35 -20.27
CA VAL A 402 -12.40 -0.65 -20.61
C VAL A 402 -12.33 -1.56 -21.84
N ALA A 403 -13.19 -2.56 -21.93
CA ALA A 403 -13.27 -3.45 -23.10
C ALA A 403 -13.69 -2.72 -24.38
N GLU A 404 -14.64 -1.78 -24.29
CA GLU A 404 -15.07 -0.93 -25.41
C GLU A 404 -13.94 0.02 -25.84
N ALA A 405 -13.23 0.62 -24.88
CA ALA A 405 -12.05 1.44 -25.17
C ALA A 405 -10.92 0.60 -25.80
N ALA A 406 -10.74 -0.66 -25.38
CA ALA A 406 -9.78 -1.59 -25.98
C ALA A 406 -10.15 -1.94 -27.41
N ALA A 407 -11.43 -2.21 -27.67
CA ALA A 407 -11.92 -2.46 -29.02
C ALA A 407 -11.75 -1.22 -29.92
N ALA A 408 -12.03 -0.02 -29.41
CA ALA A 408 -11.85 1.23 -30.15
C ALA A 408 -10.37 1.54 -30.44
N ASN A 409 -9.48 1.37 -29.45
CA ASN A 409 -8.04 1.51 -29.63
C ASN A 409 -7.50 0.50 -30.63
N ARG A 410 -7.97 -0.75 -30.59
CA ARG A 410 -7.57 -1.78 -31.57
C ARG A 410 -7.97 -1.37 -32.99
N ALA A 411 -9.18 -0.83 -33.17
CA ALA A 411 -9.64 -0.34 -34.47
C ALA A 411 -8.86 0.90 -34.94
N SER A 412 -8.47 1.80 -34.03
CA SER A 412 -7.63 2.97 -34.35
C SER A 412 -6.18 2.58 -34.65
N GLU A 413 -5.59 1.67 -33.87
CA GLU A 413 -4.26 1.14 -34.14
C GLU A 413 -4.24 0.37 -35.45
N GLU A 414 -5.25 -0.44 -35.78
CA GLU A 414 -5.35 -1.10 -37.10
C GLU A 414 -5.49 -0.10 -38.26
N ALA A 415 -6.02 1.10 -38.01
CA ALA A 415 -6.19 2.16 -39.01
C ALA A 415 -4.92 3.04 -39.19
N ASP A 416 -4.18 3.29 -38.11
CA ASP A 416 -3.02 4.21 -38.08
C ASP A 416 -1.65 3.49 -38.08
N ARG A 417 -1.60 2.17 -37.80
CA ARG A 417 -0.34 1.45 -37.54
C ARG A 417 -0.09 0.40 -38.62
N LYS A 418 0.92 0.64 -39.48
CA LYS A 418 1.51 -0.46 -40.27
C LYS A 418 2.44 -1.27 -39.36
N GLN A 419 1.94 -2.35 -38.74
CA GLN A 419 2.81 -3.33 -38.10
C GLN A 419 3.64 -4.03 -39.17
N LEU A 420 4.95 -3.89 -39.09
CA LEU A 420 5.87 -4.56 -40.00
C LEU A 420 5.99 -6.03 -39.60
N GLY A 421 5.67 -6.94 -40.52
CA GLY A 421 5.83 -8.38 -40.30
C GLY A 421 7.31 -8.82 -40.36
N GLU A 422 7.63 -9.97 -39.78
CA GLU A 422 9.00 -10.53 -39.81
C GLU A 422 9.57 -10.62 -41.23
N ALA A 423 8.73 -10.97 -42.21
CA ALA A 423 9.12 -11.07 -43.61
C ALA A 423 9.45 -9.70 -44.25
N GLU A 424 8.76 -8.63 -43.86
CA GLU A 424 9.04 -7.27 -44.35
C GLU A 424 10.33 -6.75 -43.73
N VAL A 425 10.51 -6.96 -42.42
CA VAL A 425 11.74 -6.61 -41.68
C VAL A 425 12.95 -7.37 -42.22
N GLU A 426 12.79 -8.67 -42.55
CA GLU A 426 13.83 -9.47 -43.20
C GLU A 426 14.12 -8.98 -44.63
N GLY A 427 13.10 -8.59 -45.39
CA GLY A 427 13.28 -8.00 -46.73
C GLY A 427 14.16 -6.75 -46.70
N MET A 428 13.88 -5.83 -45.77
CA MET A 428 14.69 -4.63 -45.56
C MET A 428 16.13 -4.97 -45.12
N LEU A 429 16.31 -5.97 -44.24
CA LEU A 429 17.64 -6.45 -43.87
C LEU A 429 18.42 -7.00 -45.07
N ARG A 430 17.76 -7.75 -45.97
CA ARG A 430 18.39 -8.29 -47.18
C ARG A 430 18.89 -7.20 -48.10
N GLU A 431 18.14 -6.10 -48.23
CA GLU A 431 18.56 -4.93 -48.99
C GLU A 431 19.76 -4.24 -48.34
N ALA A 432 19.71 -3.99 -47.03
CA ALA A 432 20.80 -3.37 -46.28
C ALA A 432 22.10 -4.20 -46.33
N MET A 433 22.01 -5.53 -46.20
CA MET A 433 23.16 -6.44 -46.30
C MET A 433 23.76 -6.47 -47.72
N LYS A 434 22.91 -6.48 -48.75
CA LYS A 434 23.36 -6.45 -50.15
C LYS A 434 24.09 -5.15 -50.49
N ALA A 435 23.58 -4.01 -50.00
CA ALA A 435 24.20 -2.71 -50.21
C ALA A 435 25.59 -2.60 -49.55
N ASN A 436 25.83 -3.39 -48.50
CA ASN A 436 27.09 -3.43 -47.76
C ASN A 436 28.00 -4.62 -48.15
N GLY A 437 27.76 -5.23 -49.32
CA GLY A 437 28.69 -6.20 -49.92
C GLY A 437 28.57 -7.65 -49.45
N ALA A 438 27.52 -8.02 -48.70
CA ALA A 438 27.33 -9.39 -48.22
C ALA A 438 26.89 -10.36 -49.34
N ASP A 439 27.42 -11.59 -49.34
CA ASP A 439 27.00 -12.67 -50.24
C ASP A 439 25.74 -13.37 -49.71
N LEU A 440 24.58 -12.98 -50.24
CA LEU A 440 23.28 -13.54 -49.87
C LEU A 440 23.06 -15.00 -50.28
N SER A 441 24.01 -15.64 -50.99
CA SER A 441 23.92 -17.06 -51.35
C SER A 441 24.32 -18.03 -50.23
N ASP A 442 24.89 -17.53 -49.12
CA ASP A 442 25.25 -18.36 -47.97
C ASP A 442 24.04 -18.74 -47.10
N ASP A 443 23.73 -20.03 -47.06
CA ASP A 443 22.71 -20.65 -46.19
C ASP A 443 22.86 -20.34 -44.68
N LEU A 444 24.10 -20.20 -44.16
CA LEU A 444 24.30 -19.83 -42.76
C LEU A 444 23.91 -18.37 -42.52
N LEU A 445 24.30 -17.47 -43.42
CA LEU A 445 23.89 -16.07 -43.39
C LEU A 445 22.37 -15.94 -43.52
N ALA A 446 21.72 -16.70 -44.40
CA ALA A 446 20.27 -16.71 -44.53
C ALA A 446 19.58 -17.09 -43.21
N THR A 447 20.07 -18.13 -42.52
CA THR A 447 19.54 -18.54 -41.20
C THR A 447 19.74 -17.44 -40.15
N ALA A 448 20.93 -16.82 -40.12
CA ALA A 448 21.25 -15.74 -39.18
C ALA A 448 20.39 -14.48 -39.44
N MET A 449 20.15 -14.13 -40.70
CA MET A 449 19.30 -13.00 -41.09
C MET A 449 17.84 -13.20 -40.71
N THR A 450 17.26 -14.38 -40.95
CA THR A 450 15.90 -14.69 -40.50
C THR A 450 15.77 -14.66 -38.98
N TYR A 451 16.82 -15.05 -38.25
CA TYR A 451 16.82 -14.93 -36.80
C TYR A 451 16.91 -13.47 -36.34
N ALA A 452 17.89 -12.73 -36.86
CA ALA A 452 18.09 -11.32 -36.57
C ALA A 452 16.86 -10.46 -36.91
N ALA A 453 16.21 -10.73 -38.04
CA ALA A 453 14.99 -10.04 -38.45
C ALA A 453 13.83 -10.27 -37.49
N ALA A 454 13.64 -11.49 -36.99
CA ALA A 454 12.61 -11.76 -35.99
C ALA A 454 12.89 -11.04 -34.66
N VAL A 455 14.17 -10.99 -34.24
CA VAL A 455 14.59 -10.23 -33.04
C VAL A 455 14.34 -8.72 -33.24
N ALA A 456 14.73 -8.17 -34.39
CA ALA A 456 14.53 -6.76 -34.72
C ALA A 456 13.05 -6.38 -34.89
N THR A 457 12.20 -7.30 -35.37
CA THR A 457 10.75 -7.04 -35.51
C THR A 457 10.12 -6.64 -34.18
N ARG A 458 10.62 -7.17 -33.06
CA ARG A 458 10.20 -6.71 -31.72
C ARG A 458 10.67 -5.30 -31.40
N LEU A 459 11.90 -4.94 -31.72
CA LEU A 459 12.43 -3.59 -31.53
C LEU A 459 11.64 -2.56 -32.35
N VAL A 460 11.29 -2.91 -33.59
CA VAL A 460 10.38 -2.12 -34.45
C VAL A 460 9.03 -1.93 -33.78
N ASN A 461 8.43 -3.00 -33.27
CA ASN A 461 7.12 -2.94 -32.62
C ASN A 461 7.13 -2.12 -31.31
N LYS A 462 8.29 -2.07 -30.62
CA LYS A 462 8.57 -1.21 -29.46
C LYS A 462 8.90 0.24 -29.84
N ARG A 463 8.92 0.59 -31.13
CA ARG A 463 9.34 1.91 -31.66
C ARG A 463 10.75 2.32 -31.23
N SER A 464 11.62 1.34 -31.02
CA SER A 464 13.04 1.63 -30.77
C SER A 464 13.73 1.73 -32.12
N THR A 465 13.98 2.95 -32.58
CA THR A 465 14.62 3.24 -33.88
C THR A 465 16.07 3.70 -33.74
N ASP A 466 16.63 3.64 -32.53
CA ASP A 466 18.04 3.96 -32.28
C ASP A 466 18.97 2.97 -32.99
N ALA A 467 19.68 3.46 -34.00
CA ALA A 467 20.64 2.68 -34.78
C ALA A 467 21.77 2.09 -33.91
N GLY A 468 22.15 2.78 -32.81
CA GLY A 468 23.15 2.27 -31.86
C GLY A 468 22.67 1.00 -31.16
N LEU A 469 21.43 1.01 -30.68
CA LEU A 469 20.79 -0.16 -30.06
C LEU A 469 20.65 -1.33 -31.05
N TRP A 470 20.26 -1.07 -32.31
CA TRP A 470 20.15 -2.11 -33.34
C TRP A 470 21.50 -2.74 -33.68
N ARG A 471 22.55 -1.91 -33.74
CA ARG A 471 23.93 -2.38 -33.93
C ARG A 471 24.34 -3.30 -32.79
N ASP A 472 24.29 -2.79 -31.55
CA ASP A 472 24.85 -3.48 -30.38
C ASP A 472 24.05 -4.74 -29.98
N LYS A 473 22.73 -4.75 -30.26
CA LYS A 473 21.82 -5.82 -29.80
C LYS A 473 21.44 -6.83 -30.88
N VAL A 474 21.55 -6.50 -32.15
CA VAL A 474 21.08 -7.39 -33.23
C VAL A 474 22.15 -7.59 -34.31
N VAL A 475 22.69 -6.51 -34.88
CA VAL A 475 23.60 -6.65 -36.02
C VAL A 475 24.96 -7.19 -35.61
N GLU A 476 25.59 -6.65 -34.57
CA GLU A 476 26.89 -7.14 -34.10
C GLU A 476 26.84 -8.58 -33.56
N PRO A 477 25.85 -8.98 -32.73
CA PRO A 477 25.77 -10.34 -32.21
C PRO A 477 25.57 -11.43 -33.26
N TYR A 478 24.78 -11.15 -34.32
CA TYR A 478 24.34 -12.19 -35.26
C TYR A 478 24.94 -12.08 -36.66
N LEU A 479 25.27 -10.86 -37.12
CA LEU A 479 25.60 -10.60 -38.52
C LEU A 479 27.06 -10.16 -38.72
N LEU A 480 27.76 -9.68 -37.69
CA LEU A 480 29.17 -9.29 -37.75
C LEU A 480 30.09 -10.34 -38.41
N PRO A 481 29.94 -11.66 -38.16
CA PRO A 481 30.81 -12.67 -38.78
C PRO A 481 30.71 -12.75 -40.31
N TYR A 482 29.70 -12.12 -40.92
CA TYR A 482 29.41 -12.16 -42.35
C TYR A 482 29.65 -10.81 -43.05
N LEU A 483 30.24 -9.84 -42.35
CA LEU A 483 30.53 -8.50 -42.86
C LEU A 483 32.04 -8.31 -43.00
N ASP A 484 32.51 -8.20 -44.25
CA ASP A 484 33.94 -8.05 -44.56
C ASP A 484 34.55 -6.73 -44.02
N SER A 485 33.71 -5.70 -43.84
CA SER A 485 34.06 -4.40 -43.26
C SER A 485 34.00 -4.37 -41.71
N GLY A 486 33.74 -5.51 -41.07
CA GLY A 486 33.74 -5.64 -39.61
C GLY A 486 32.75 -4.68 -38.93
N ALA A 487 33.21 -4.01 -37.87
CA ALA A 487 32.37 -3.12 -37.06
C ALA A 487 31.82 -1.90 -37.83
N GLU A 488 32.56 -1.38 -38.80
CA GLU A 488 32.08 -0.28 -39.66
C GLU A 488 30.91 -0.73 -40.55
N GLY A 489 30.99 -1.95 -41.09
CA GLY A 489 29.89 -2.55 -41.84
C GLY A 489 28.65 -2.81 -40.98
N ALA A 490 28.85 -3.26 -39.74
CA ALA A 490 27.75 -3.53 -38.81
C ALA A 490 27.00 -2.23 -38.45
N ALA A 491 27.72 -1.13 -38.23
CA ALA A 491 27.12 0.18 -38.00
C ALA A 491 26.30 0.67 -39.21
N ALA A 492 26.88 0.56 -40.42
CA ALA A 492 26.21 0.98 -41.65
C ALA A 492 24.94 0.15 -41.95
N VAL A 493 24.97 -1.17 -41.71
CA VAL A 493 23.78 -2.04 -41.85
C VAL A 493 22.73 -1.68 -40.81
N ALA A 494 23.10 -1.48 -39.55
CA ALA A 494 22.16 -1.11 -38.50
C ALA A 494 21.47 0.23 -38.75
N GLU A 495 22.22 1.24 -39.20
CA GLU A 495 21.70 2.57 -39.54
C GLU A 495 20.75 2.49 -40.74
N ALA A 496 21.16 1.87 -41.84
CA ALA A 496 20.31 1.72 -43.02
C ALA A 496 19.03 0.92 -42.72
N TRP A 497 19.15 -0.17 -41.96
CA TRP A 497 18.03 -1.06 -41.66
C TRP A 497 17.02 -0.44 -40.70
N SER A 498 17.48 0.18 -39.61
CA SER A 498 16.61 0.85 -38.64
C SER A 498 15.85 2.02 -39.28
N GLN A 499 16.51 2.83 -40.11
CA GLN A 499 15.89 3.97 -40.81
C GLN A 499 14.86 3.53 -41.85
N GLN A 500 15.10 2.42 -42.57
CA GLN A 500 14.11 1.82 -43.47
C GLN A 500 12.86 1.36 -42.71
N CYS A 501 13.05 0.69 -41.56
CA CYS A 501 11.94 0.24 -40.71
C CYS A 501 11.17 1.42 -40.06
N GLU A 502 11.87 2.47 -39.65
CA GLU A 502 11.25 3.70 -39.12
C GLU A 502 10.38 4.40 -40.17
N THR A 503 10.93 4.62 -41.37
CA THR A 503 10.20 5.24 -42.48
C THR A 503 8.95 4.44 -42.85
N ALA A 504 9.03 3.12 -42.77
CA ALA A 504 7.92 2.23 -43.10
C ALA A 504 6.85 2.11 -41.99
N SER A 505 7.06 2.69 -40.80
CA SER A 505 6.19 2.49 -39.62
C SER A 505 5.47 3.75 -39.08
N HIS A 506 5.57 4.93 -39.73
CA HIS A 506 5.14 6.22 -39.15
C HIS A 506 3.62 6.53 -39.06
N VAL A 507 3.22 7.06 -37.87
CA VAL A 507 2.25 8.16 -37.59
C VAL A 507 2.83 9.08 -36.50
N ALA A 508 2.62 10.40 -36.60
CA ALA A 508 3.16 11.45 -35.73
C ALA A 508 2.47 11.53 -34.35
N VAL A 509 3.22 11.84 -33.29
CA VAL A 509 2.68 12.23 -31.97
C VAL A 509 3.07 13.68 -31.70
N ASP A 510 2.05 14.51 -31.49
CA ASP A 510 2.14 15.93 -31.12
C ASP A 510 2.03 16.05 -29.59
N ASP A 511 3.13 16.32 -28.90
CA ASP A 511 3.15 16.60 -27.47
C ASP A 511 2.84 18.08 -27.22
N GLY A 512 1.56 18.44 -27.38
CA GLY A 512 1.07 19.79 -27.13
C GLY A 512 1.06 20.15 -25.64
N VAL A 513 2.11 20.81 -25.15
CA VAL A 513 2.04 21.83 -24.07
C VAL A 513 3.17 22.86 -24.25
N SER A 514 2.81 24.15 -24.37
CA SER A 514 3.77 25.26 -24.39
C SER A 514 4.27 25.63 -22.97
N ASP A 515 5.53 26.03 -22.88
CA ASP A 515 6.32 26.17 -21.65
C ASP A 515 6.54 27.64 -21.26
N ASP A 516 5.45 28.41 -21.17
CA ASP A 516 5.51 29.88 -21.10
C ASP A 516 5.50 30.51 -19.69
N GLU A 517 5.92 29.80 -18.62
CA GLU A 517 5.97 30.42 -17.28
C GLU A 517 7.28 30.19 -16.52
N GLU A 518 7.93 31.29 -16.14
CA GLU A 518 9.18 31.35 -15.36
C GLU A 518 9.13 30.59 -14.02
N GLY A 519 10.15 29.77 -13.76
CA GLY A 519 10.41 29.12 -12.46
C GLY A 519 10.91 27.66 -12.59
N GLN A 520 11.86 27.26 -11.74
CA GLN A 520 12.38 25.89 -11.71
C GLN A 520 11.26 24.90 -11.32
N VAL A 521 10.95 23.97 -12.22
CA VAL A 521 10.00 22.87 -11.99
C VAL A 521 10.68 21.81 -11.13
N LEU A 522 10.09 21.48 -9.98
CA LEU A 522 10.55 20.42 -9.11
C LEU A 522 10.02 19.05 -9.54
N CYS A 523 8.78 18.99 -10.00
CA CYS A 523 8.22 17.78 -10.60
C CYS A 523 7.18 18.14 -11.68
N ASN A 524 7.04 17.25 -12.65
CA ASN A 524 6.01 17.30 -13.68
C ASN A 524 5.66 15.86 -14.05
N CYS A 525 4.71 15.28 -13.32
CA CYS A 525 4.33 13.88 -13.49
C CYS A 525 2.85 13.74 -13.82
N GLU A 526 2.52 12.71 -14.60
CA GLU A 526 1.17 12.29 -14.91
C GLU A 526 0.94 10.91 -14.31
N PHE A 527 -0.12 10.76 -13.52
CA PHE A 527 -0.38 9.54 -12.75
C PHE A 527 -1.86 9.38 -12.43
N SER A 528 -2.24 8.18 -12.03
CA SER A 528 -3.54 7.89 -11.42
C SER A 528 -3.39 7.54 -9.94
N LEU A 529 -4.45 7.64 -9.15
CA LEU A 529 -4.40 7.33 -7.72
C LEU A 529 -5.72 6.70 -7.27
N ALA A 530 -5.67 5.51 -6.66
CA ALA A 530 -6.81 4.83 -6.07
C ALA A 530 -6.52 4.35 -4.63
N TYR A 531 -7.56 4.34 -3.79
CA TYR A 531 -7.48 3.87 -2.41
C TYR A 531 -8.10 2.48 -2.26
N GLY A 532 -7.31 1.56 -1.70
CA GLY A 532 -7.62 0.13 -1.60
C GLY A 532 -8.78 -0.23 -0.70
N GLY A 533 -8.84 0.38 0.49
CA GLY A 533 -9.71 -0.08 1.59
C GLY A 533 -11.21 -0.08 1.29
N GLY A 534 -11.67 0.77 0.38
CA GLY A 534 -13.05 0.79 -0.13
C GLY A 534 -13.11 0.87 -1.65
N GLY A 535 -11.99 0.62 -2.33
CA GLY A 535 -11.95 0.60 -3.77
C GLY A 535 -12.41 1.89 -4.46
N LYS A 536 -11.85 3.04 -4.10
CA LYS A 536 -12.26 4.34 -4.64
C LYS A 536 -11.12 4.98 -5.41
N ILE A 537 -11.36 5.32 -6.68
CA ILE A 537 -10.43 6.14 -7.47
C ILE A 537 -10.52 7.58 -7.02
N LEU A 538 -9.36 8.12 -6.67
CA LEU A 538 -9.16 9.46 -6.16
C LEU A 538 -8.73 10.40 -7.30
N LEU A 539 -7.76 9.96 -8.13
CA LEU A 539 -7.28 10.66 -9.31
C LEU A 539 -7.20 9.72 -10.52
N ASN A 540 -7.54 10.23 -11.69
CA ASN A 540 -7.45 9.52 -12.97
C ASN A 540 -6.73 10.40 -13.99
N ASN A 541 -5.56 9.95 -14.44
CA ASN A 541 -4.69 10.65 -15.38
C ASN A 541 -4.52 12.15 -15.01
N ALA A 542 -4.12 12.38 -13.76
CA ALA A 542 -3.94 13.70 -13.20
C ALA A 542 -2.48 14.12 -13.33
N ARG A 543 -2.27 15.40 -13.69
CA ARG A 543 -0.93 15.97 -13.80
C ARG A 543 -0.57 16.76 -12.54
N LEU A 544 0.51 16.35 -11.87
CA LEU A 544 1.10 17.09 -10.75
C LEU A 544 2.33 17.87 -11.22
N ARG A 545 2.26 19.21 -11.16
CA ARG A 545 3.37 20.12 -11.45
C ARG A 545 3.60 21.00 -10.22
N LEU A 546 4.79 20.91 -9.64
CA LEU A 546 5.20 21.76 -8.51
C LEU A 546 6.42 22.58 -8.92
N LYS A 547 6.40 23.88 -8.61
CA LYS A 547 7.52 24.82 -8.85
C LYS A 547 8.19 25.19 -7.53
N ARG A 548 9.49 25.47 -7.58
CA ARG A 548 10.28 25.79 -6.39
C ARG A 548 9.83 27.10 -5.73
N GLY A 549 9.71 27.11 -4.40
CA GLY A 549 9.37 28.29 -3.59
C GLY A 549 7.89 28.71 -3.62
N ARG A 550 7.02 27.93 -4.28
CA ARG A 550 5.57 28.16 -4.31
C ARG A 550 4.89 27.47 -3.13
N ARG A 551 3.74 28.00 -2.71
CA ARG A 551 2.95 27.45 -1.59
C ARG A 551 1.57 27.08 -2.11
N TYR A 552 1.38 25.80 -2.37
CA TYR A 552 0.17 25.25 -2.95
C TYR A 552 -0.83 24.86 -1.85
N GLY A 553 -2.05 25.40 -1.90
CA GLY A 553 -3.18 24.93 -1.11
C GLY A 553 -3.90 23.81 -1.85
N LEU A 554 -3.96 22.61 -1.28
CA LEU A 554 -4.63 21.46 -1.87
C LEU A 554 -6.09 21.40 -1.39
N CYS A 555 -6.99 21.88 -2.24
CA CYS A 555 -8.42 22.00 -1.92
C CYS A 555 -9.25 20.90 -2.59
N GLY A 556 -10.27 20.42 -1.88
CA GLY A 556 -11.23 19.44 -2.37
C GLY A 556 -12.10 18.91 -1.24
N ALA A 557 -13.21 18.27 -1.59
CA ALA A 557 -14.09 17.59 -0.63
C ALA A 557 -13.33 16.51 0.17
N ASN A 558 -13.83 16.16 1.36
CA ASN A 558 -13.20 15.08 2.13
C ASN A 558 -13.43 13.71 1.50
N GLY A 559 -12.44 12.83 1.69
CA GLY A 559 -12.44 11.52 1.03
C GLY A 559 -12.22 11.58 -0.48
N VAL A 560 -11.79 12.73 -1.02
CA VAL A 560 -11.34 12.87 -2.42
C VAL A 560 -9.89 12.41 -2.63
N GLY A 561 -9.11 12.32 -1.55
CA GLY A 561 -7.76 11.76 -1.59
C GLY A 561 -6.59 12.69 -1.25
N LYS A 562 -6.82 13.87 -0.66
CA LYS A 562 -5.79 14.87 -0.31
C LYS A 562 -4.61 14.28 0.49
N THR A 563 -4.89 13.72 1.67
CA THR A 563 -3.89 13.04 2.51
C THR A 563 -3.26 11.83 1.80
N THR A 564 -4.06 11.06 1.05
CA THR A 564 -3.56 9.91 0.29
C THR A 564 -2.54 10.32 -0.76
N LEU A 565 -2.77 11.44 -1.47
CA LEU A 565 -1.81 12.00 -2.42
C LEU A 565 -0.52 12.43 -1.72
N MET A 566 -0.61 13.16 -0.60
CA MET A 566 0.60 13.57 0.14
C MET A 566 1.41 12.38 0.65
N ARG A 567 0.75 11.34 1.17
CA ARG A 567 1.43 10.10 1.56
C ARG A 567 2.05 9.37 0.37
N ALA A 568 1.38 9.37 -0.78
CA ALA A 568 1.92 8.77 -2.01
C ALA A 568 3.18 9.49 -2.50
N ILE A 569 3.20 10.84 -2.42
CA ILE A 569 4.38 11.65 -2.73
C ILE A 569 5.53 11.31 -1.77
N ASN A 570 5.28 11.34 -0.46
CA ASN A 570 6.32 11.07 0.53
C ASN A 570 6.89 9.64 0.48
N ASN A 571 6.11 8.68 0.00
CA ASN A 571 6.51 7.27 -0.11
C ASN A 571 7.00 6.88 -1.51
N GLU A 572 7.26 7.85 -2.40
CA GLU A 572 7.75 7.62 -3.76
C GLU A 572 6.87 6.64 -4.57
N LYS A 573 5.55 6.73 -4.35
CA LYS A 573 4.54 5.91 -5.05
C LYS A 573 3.93 6.60 -6.25
N VAL A 574 4.07 7.92 -6.35
CA VAL A 574 3.58 8.69 -7.49
C VAL A 574 4.50 8.44 -8.67
N GLU A 575 3.94 7.90 -9.74
CA GLU A 575 4.66 7.62 -10.98
C GLU A 575 5.24 8.90 -11.58
N GLY A 576 6.49 8.85 -12.08
CA GLY A 576 7.20 10.00 -12.62
C GLY A 576 7.62 11.06 -11.60
N PHE A 577 7.32 10.90 -10.31
CA PHE A 577 7.79 11.83 -9.27
C PHE A 577 9.29 11.59 -8.99
N PRO A 578 10.13 12.65 -8.92
CA PRO A 578 11.56 12.47 -8.70
C PRO A 578 11.86 11.78 -7.35
N PRO A 579 12.85 10.89 -7.29
CA PRO A 579 13.25 10.25 -6.04
C PRO A 579 13.82 11.25 -5.02
N LYS A 580 13.81 10.89 -3.74
CA LYS A 580 14.15 11.77 -2.61
C LYS A 580 15.60 12.27 -2.59
N ASP A 581 16.49 11.61 -3.32
CA ASP A 581 17.87 12.05 -3.55
C ASP A 581 17.95 13.25 -4.49
N GLN A 582 16.99 13.41 -5.42
CA GLN A 582 16.89 14.55 -6.33
C GLN A 582 16.01 15.67 -5.77
N VAL A 583 14.83 15.31 -5.21
CA VAL A 583 13.87 16.26 -4.64
C VAL A 583 13.45 15.77 -3.26
N CYS A 584 13.95 16.42 -2.21
CA CYS A 584 13.68 15.98 -0.84
C CYS A 584 12.28 16.41 -0.40
N SER A 585 11.30 15.50 -0.51
CA SER A 585 9.95 15.69 0.04
C SER A 585 9.86 15.19 1.49
N VAL A 586 9.35 16.02 2.40
CA VAL A 586 9.18 15.67 3.81
C VAL A 586 7.73 15.85 4.23
N TYR A 587 7.12 14.77 4.73
CA TYR A 587 5.79 14.78 5.33
C TYR A 587 5.87 15.14 6.82
N LEU A 588 5.15 16.19 7.22
CA LEU A 588 5.19 16.70 8.58
C LEU A 588 4.24 15.92 9.50
N GLU A 589 4.79 15.09 10.38
CA GLU A 589 4.02 14.40 11.43
C GLU A 589 4.31 15.02 12.81
N SER A 590 3.26 15.52 13.47
CA SER A 590 3.34 16.11 14.82
C SER A 590 3.05 15.12 15.94
N ASP A 591 2.60 13.90 15.62
CA ASP A 591 2.28 12.87 16.60
C ASP A 591 3.55 12.23 17.16
N ILE A 592 3.56 12.01 18.47
CA ILE A 592 4.67 11.40 19.20
C ILE A 592 4.17 10.08 19.76
N ALA A 593 4.87 8.98 19.45
CA ALA A 593 4.53 7.67 19.97
C ALA A 593 4.59 7.67 21.52
N PRO A 594 3.63 7.04 22.23
CA PRO A 594 3.58 7.04 23.70
C PRO A 594 4.87 6.54 24.36
N GLU A 595 5.53 5.57 23.75
CA GLU A 595 6.81 5.00 24.19
C GLU A 595 7.99 6.00 24.17
N MET A 596 7.89 7.07 23.39
CA MET A 596 8.91 8.12 23.27
C MET A 596 8.61 9.36 24.13
N ALA A 597 7.53 9.33 24.93
CA ALA A 597 7.08 10.50 25.69
C ALA A 597 8.08 11.00 26.74
N GLU A 598 8.85 10.09 27.35
CA GLU A 598 9.84 10.40 28.39
C GLU A 598 11.21 10.85 27.84
N VAL A 599 11.41 10.78 26.53
CA VAL A 599 12.69 11.13 25.90
C VAL A 599 12.87 12.65 25.93
N PRO A 600 14.07 13.18 26.25
CA PRO A 600 14.36 14.60 26.15
C PRO A 600 14.21 15.12 24.71
N ILE A 601 13.75 16.36 24.54
CA ILE A 601 13.46 16.96 23.22
C ILE A 601 14.66 16.93 22.27
N VAL A 602 15.84 17.30 22.75
CA VAL A 602 17.07 17.26 21.95
C VAL A 602 17.44 15.84 21.53
N ASP A 603 17.34 14.88 22.46
CA ASP A 603 17.67 13.48 22.22
C ASP A 603 16.66 12.83 21.27
N PHE A 604 15.40 13.24 21.33
CA PHE A 604 14.34 12.76 20.43
C PHE A 604 14.62 13.12 18.97
N VAL A 605 15.02 14.37 18.71
CA VAL A 605 15.39 14.81 17.35
C VAL A 605 16.72 14.19 16.92
N PHE A 606 17.70 14.18 17.82
CA PHE A 606 19.02 13.65 17.50
C PHE A 606 18.97 12.16 17.18
N ARG A 607 18.14 11.35 17.85
CA ARG A 607 18.02 9.90 17.61
C ARG A 607 17.09 9.53 16.47
N ASP A 608 16.55 10.49 15.72
CA ASP A 608 15.63 10.22 14.62
C ASP A 608 16.32 9.35 13.54
N PRO A 609 15.83 8.12 13.27
CA PRO A 609 16.44 7.22 12.28
C PRO A 609 16.56 7.86 10.89
N THR A 610 15.61 8.72 10.52
CA THR A 610 15.61 9.37 9.21
C THR A 610 16.73 10.40 9.05
N LEU A 611 17.16 11.02 10.15
CA LEU A 611 18.30 11.95 10.18
C LEU A 611 19.64 11.20 10.27
N GLN A 612 19.67 10.05 10.94
CA GLN A 612 20.89 9.27 11.17
C GLN A 612 21.36 8.45 9.96
N VAL A 613 20.47 8.15 9.00
CA VAL A 613 20.80 7.40 7.78
C VAL A 613 21.42 8.29 6.68
N LYS A 614 21.43 9.62 6.87
CA LYS A 614 22.02 10.55 5.91
C LYS A 614 23.53 10.38 5.80
N ALA A 615 24.07 10.66 4.60
CA ALA A 615 25.51 10.71 4.34
C ALA A 615 26.25 11.70 5.27
N THR A 616 25.54 12.72 5.78
CA THR A 616 26.04 13.66 6.79
C THR A 616 24.96 13.85 7.85
N PRO A 617 24.96 13.06 8.93
CA PRO A 617 23.97 13.20 10.00
C PRO A 617 24.20 14.52 10.77
N PRO A 618 23.12 15.18 11.23
CA PRO A 618 23.25 16.45 11.95
C PRO A 618 23.94 16.25 13.29
N THR A 619 24.83 17.18 13.65
CA THR A 619 25.47 17.18 14.96
C THR A 619 24.47 17.60 16.04
N ARG A 620 24.75 17.25 17.31
CA ARG A 620 23.90 17.67 18.43
C ARG A 620 23.76 19.19 18.50
N ASP A 621 24.84 19.92 18.24
CA ASP A 621 24.86 21.38 18.26
C ASP A 621 23.98 21.98 17.13
N GLU A 622 23.99 21.36 15.95
CA GLU A 622 23.08 21.75 14.85
C GLU A 622 21.61 21.51 15.22
N VAL A 623 21.30 20.38 15.87
CA VAL A 623 19.96 20.08 16.38
C VAL A 623 19.52 21.13 17.41
N GLU A 624 20.37 21.45 18.38
CA GLU A 624 20.09 22.46 19.40
C GLU A 624 19.89 23.85 18.79
N SER A 625 20.77 24.27 17.87
CA SER A 625 20.63 25.55 17.17
C SER A 625 19.33 25.66 16.36
N THR A 626 18.90 24.55 15.73
CA THR A 626 17.67 24.51 14.94
C THR A 626 16.44 24.57 15.85
N LEU A 627 16.45 23.87 16.98
CA LEU A 627 15.39 23.96 17.99
C LEU A 627 15.27 25.37 18.57
N VAL A 628 16.39 26.04 18.83
CA VAL A 628 16.40 27.43 19.27
C VAL A 628 15.84 28.35 18.19
N SER A 629 16.15 28.13 16.91
CA SER A 629 15.66 28.94 15.80
C SER A 629 14.13 28.93 15.64
N VAL A 630 13.47 27.82 15.98
CA VAL A 630 11.99 27.71 15.97
C VAL A 630 11.35 28.16 17.29
N GLY A 631 12.16 28.58 18.27
CA GLY A 631 11.73 29.22 19.51
C GLY A 631 11.82 28.39 20.79
N PHE A 632 12.52 27.25 20.81
CA PHE A 632 12.81 26.54 22.07
C PHE A 632 13.89 27.26 22.88
N ALA A 633 13.64 27.47 24.17
CA ALA A 633 14.67 27.93 25.09
C ALA A 633 15.63 26.76 25.42
N THR A 634 16.93 27.04 25.57
CA THR A 634 17.96 26.02 25.84
C THR A 634 17.64 25.18 27.07
N GLU A 635 17.07 25.80 28.12
CA GLU A 635 16.66 25.11 29.35
C GLU A 635 15.53 24.09 29.14
N LYS A 636 14.67 24.30 28.13
CA LYS A 636 13.54 23.41 27.85
C LYS A 636 13.93 22.18 27.03
N LEU A 637 15.12 22.15 26.43
CA LEU A 637 15.55 21.06 25.54
C LEU A 637 15.70 19.71 26.26
N MET A 638 15.90 19.75 27.58
CA MET A 638 16.03 18.56 28.43
C MET A 638 14.69 18.05 28.97
N ASN A 639 13.59 18.78 28.74
CA ASN A 639 12.28 18.33 29.18
C ASN A 639 11.80 17.13 28.35
N PRO A 640 10.98 16.23 28.93
CA PRO A 640 10.34 15.15 28.19
C PRO A 640 9.46 15.65 27.05
N VAL A 641 9.57 15.04 25.87
CA VAL A 641 8.80 15.43 24.67
C VAL A 641 7.29 15.30 24.90
N GLY A 642 6.85 14.35 25.72
CA GLY A 642 5.45 14.14 26.09
C GLY A 642 4.81 15.31 26.83
N SER A 643 5.62 16.18 27.46
CA SER A 643 5.15 17.39 28.16
C SER A 643 4.81 18.56 27.23
N LEU A 644 5.13 18.45 25.93
CA LEU A 644 4.88 19.52 24.96
C LEU A 644 3.39 19.67 24.63
N SER A 645 2.89 20.91 24.64
CA SER A 645 1.57 21.23 24.09
C SER A 645 1.55 21.06 22.56
N GLY A 646 0.37 20.95 21.94
CA GLY A 646 0.21 20.83 20.47
C GLY A 646 1.06 21.83 19.66
N GLY A 647 1.06 23.11 20.04
CA GLY A 647 1.90 24.12 19.37
C GLY A 647 3.40 23.90 19.47
N TRP A 648 3.89 23.35 20.59
CA TRP A 648 5.29 22.99 20.74
C TRP A 648 5.63 21.70 19.98
N LYS A 649 4.70 20.75 19.89
CA LYS A 649 4.85 19.54 19.05
C LYS A 649 4.97 19.91 17.57
N MET A 650 4.17 20.85 17.09
CA MET A 650 4.25 21.36 15.72
C MET A 650 5.61 22.05 15.46
N LYS A 651 6.07 22.90 16.37
CA LYS A 651 7.40 23.52 16.28
C LYS A 651 8.53 22.47 16.25
N LEU A 652 8.41 21.43 17.07
CA LEU A 652 9.35 20.31 17.08
C LEU A 652 9.36 19.55 15.74
N ALA A 653 8.19 19.26 15.18
CA ALA A 653 8.06 18.61 13.88
C ALA A 653 8.68 19.46 12.76
N LEU A 654 8.47 20.77 12.79
CA LEU A 654 9.08 21.71 11.84
C LEU A 654 10.60 21.74 11.97
N ALA A 655 11.15 21.77 13.19
CA ALA A 655 12.59 21.70 13.40
C ALA A 655 13.18 20.39 12.85
N ARG A 656 12.53 19.25 13.08
CA ARG A 656 12.91 17.95 12.51
C ARG A 656 12.91 17.99 10.98
N ALA A 657 11.84 18.52 10.39
CA ALA A 657 11.74 18.64 8.95
C ALA A 657 12.84 19.54 8.36
N MET A 658 13.18 20.66 9.01
CA MET A 658 14.23 21.57 8.55
C MET A 658 15.62 20.93 8.55
N LEU A 659 15.94 20.09 9.53
CA LEU A 659 17.18 19.31 9.55
C LEU A 659 17.28 18.34 8.35
N MET A 660 16.15 17.97 7.76
CA MET A 660 16.11 17.18 6.54
C MET A 660 16.44 18.00 5.27
N LYS A 661 16.52 19.33 5.34
CA LYS A 661 16.74 20.24 4.21
C LYS A 661 15.74 19.96 3.05
N PRO A 662 14.42 20.14 3.29
CA PRO A 662 13.39 19.76 2.35
C PRO A 662 13.31 20.74 1.16
N ASP A 663 13.12 20.21 -0.04
CA ASP A 663 12.71 20.98 -1.21
C ASP A 663 11.19 21.20 -1.24
N ILE A 664 10.46 20.20 -0.75
CA ILE A 664 9.00 20.17 -0.65
C ILE A 664 8.59 19.76 0.77
N MET A 665 7.82 20.61 1.43
CA MET A 665 7.15 20.28 2.69
C MET A 665 5.68 19.94 2.43
N LEU A 666 5.25 18.80 2.95
CA LEU A 666 3.86 18.35 2.90
C LEU A 666 3.25 18.58 4.29
N LEU A 667 2.29 19.50 4.38
CA LEU A 667 1.62 19.88 5.62
C LEU A 667 0.16 19.43 5.56
N ASP A 668 -0.21 18.45 6.38
CA ASP A 668 -1.59 17.97 6.50
C ASP A 668 -2.23 18.51 7.79
N GLU A 669 -3.22 19.39 7.63
CA GLU A 669 -3.92 20.09 8.72
C GLU A 669 -2.99 20.69 9.79
N PRO A 670 -2.03 21.55 9.41
CA PRO A 670 -0.98 22.01 10.33
C PRO A 670 -1.49 22.99 11.40
N THR A 671 -2.72 23.49 11.27
CA THR A 671 -3.38 24.35 12.26
C THR A 671 -4.06 23.56 13.39
N ASN A 672 -4.15 22.24 13.27
CA ASN A 672 -4.79 21.40 14.28
C ASN A 672 -4.08 21.50 15.64
N HIS A 673 -4.88 21.60 16.71
CA HIS A 673 -4.41 21.72 18.09
C HIS A 673 -3.52 22.96 18.36
N LEU A 674 -3.50 23.93 17.45
CA LEU A 674 -2.87 25.23 17.63
C LEU A 674 -3.90 26.25 18.14
N ASP A 675 -3.45 27.12 19.05
CA ASP A 675 -4.20 28.33 19.36
C ASP A 675 -3.90 29.42 18.31
N VAL A 676 -4.70 30.49 18.34
CA VAL A 676 -4.60 31.61 17.38
C VAL A 676 -3.20 32.23 17.34
N VAL A 677 -2.48 32.24 18.47
CA VAL A 677 -1.12 32.79 18.57
C VAL A 677 -0.12 31.90 17.82
N ASN A 678 -0.22 30.57 17.98
CA ASN A 678 0.67 29.63 17.30
C ASN A 678 0.34 29.49 15.81
N VAL A 679 -0.92 29.64 15.41
CA VAL A 679 -1.30 29.72 13.98
C VAL A 679 -0.64 30.93 13.32
N ALA A 680 -0.74 32.12 13.92
CA ALA A 680 -0.09 33.32 13.39
C ALA A 680 1.44 33.20 13.35
N TRP A 681 2.04 32.49 14.31
CA TRP A 681 3.47 32.17 14.26
C TRP A 681 3.82 31.28 13.07
N LEU A 682 3.02 30.23 12.82
CA LEU A 682 3.22 29.31 11.71
C LEU A 682 3.08 30.01 10.35
N GLU A 683 2.07 30.87 10.19
CA GLU A 683 1.89 31.69 8.99
C GLU A 683 3.14 32.52 8.70
N ASN A 684 3.64 33.24 9.72
CA ASN A 684 4.86 34.03 9.58
C ASN A 684 6.08 33.16 9.27
N TYR A 685 6.17 31.96 9.84
CA TYR A 685 7.27 31.04 9.58
C TYR A 685 7.29 30.59 8.11
N LEU A 686 6.15 30.10 7.60
CA LEU A 686 6.03 29.62 6.22
C LEU A 686 6.24 30.74 5.18
N VAL A 687 5.76 31.96 5.47
CA VAL A 687 5.81 33.07 4.52
C VAL A 687 7.15 33.83 4.58
N LYS A 688 7.70 34.06 5.79
CA LYS A 688 8.87 34.95 5.97
C LYS A 688 10.17 34.21 6.24
N VAL A 689 10.14 33.07 6.94
CA VAL A 689 11.37 32.38 7.38
C VAL A 689 11.84 31.38 6.33
N ILE A 690 10.92 30.65 5.69
CA ILE A 690 11.25 29.63 4.68
C ILE A 690 10.62 29.89 3.29
N PRO A 691 10.72 31.11 2.72
CA PRO A 691 10.04 31.44 1.45
C PRO A 691 10.55 30.65 0.23
N HIS A 692 11.73 30.04 0.34
CA HIS A 692 12.38 29.27 -0.72
C HIS A 692 11.96 27.80 -0.77
N VAL A 693 11.36 27.28 0.31
CA VAL A 693 10.87 25.90 0.39
C VAL A 693 9.48 25.85 -0.22
N THR A 694 9.23 24.83 -1.06
CA THR A 694 7.91 24.63 -1.65
C THR A 694 7.01 23.98 -0.62
N CYS A 695 5.77 24.43 -0.45
CA CYS A 695 4.82 23.81 0.46
C CYS A 695 3.61 23.29 -0.29
N LEU A 696 3.18 22.07 0.02
CA LEU A 696 1.86 21.54 -0.33
C LEU A 696 1.06 21.41 0.96
N ILE A 697 -0.01 22.21 1.08
CA ILE A 697 -0.74 22.43 2.33
C ILE A 697 -2.16 21.94 2.16
N VAL A 698 -2.61 21.05 3.03
CA VAL A 698 -4.04 20.74 3.25
C VAL A 698 -4.45 21.41 4.55
N SER A 699 -5.46 22.27 4.50
CA SER A 699 -6.03 22.87 5.70
C SER A 699 -7.52 23.16 5.52
N HIS A 700 -8.29 23.00 6.59
CA HIS A 700 -9.68 23.45 6.66
C HIS A 700 -9.85 24.92 7.09
N ASP A 701 -8.78 25.57 7.54
CA ASP A 701 -8.77 26.98 7.95
C ASP A 701 -8.60 27.90 6.73
N SER A 702 -9.69 28.56 6.34
CA SER A 702 -9.70 29.50 5.21
C SER A 702 -8.78 30.69 5.43
N GLY A 703 -8.70 31.20 6.67
CA GLY A 703 -7.85 32.34 7.00
C GLY A 703 -6.38 31.99 6.83
N PHE A 704 -5.99 30.80 7.25
CA PHE A 704 -4.64 30.27 7.07
C PHE A 704 -4.28 30.09 5.59
N LEU A 705 -5.18 29.49 4.80
CA LEU A 705 -4.96 29.31 3.35
C LEU A 705 -4.87 30.65 2.62
N ASP A 706 -5.66 31.65 3.01
CA ASP A 706 -5.60 33.01 2.45
C ASP A 706 -4.28 33.71 2.76
N ALA A 707 -3.74 33.50 3.96
CA ALA A 707 -2.51 34.13 4.42
C ALA A 707 -1.24 33.49 3.83
N VAL A 708 -1.25 32.18 3.59
CA VAL A 708 -0.04 31.41 3.26
C VAL A 708 0.06 31.02 1.79
N CYS A 709 -1.03 30.58 1.16
CA CYS A 709 -0.99 29.98 -0.18
C CYS A 709 -0.80 31.02 -1.28
N THR A 710 0.01 30.68 -2.28
CA THR A 710 0.21 31.45 -3.52
C THR A 710 -0.62 30.91 -4.67
N ASP A 711 -0.96 29.62 -4.62
CA ASP A 711 -1.63 28.89 -5.67
C ASP A 711 -2.56 27.86 -5.03
N ILE A 712 -3.69 27.57 -5.66
CA ILE A 712 -4.63 26.54 -5.24
C ILE A 712 -4.63 25.39 -6.25
N ILE A 713 -4.40 24.17 -5.76
CA ILE A 713 -4.62 22.93 -6.50
C ILE A 713 -5.97 22.39 -6.08
N HIS A 714 -6.95 22.42 -6.97
CA HIS A 714 -8.30 21.98 -6.68
C HIS A 714 -8.60 20.63 -7.33
N TYR A 715 -9.15 19.70 -6.54
CA TYR A 715 -9.66 18.43 -7.03
C TYR A 715 -10.97 18.63 -7.79
N GLU A 716 -10.98 18.29 -9.09
CA GLU A 716 -12.16 18.38 -9.94
C GLU A 716 -12.29 17.15 -10.82
N GLN A 717 -13.42 16.44 -10.73
CA GLN A 717 -13.71 15.30 -11.60
C GLN A 717 -12.56 14.26 -11.63
N ARG A 718 -11.91 14.03 -10.48
CA ARG A 718 -10.74 13.13 -10.32
C ARG A 718 -9.49 13.60 -11.08
N LYS A 719 -9.38 14.88 -11.38
CA LYS A 719 -8.18 15.55 -11.88
C LYS A 719 -7.74 16.65 -10.93
N LEU A 720 -6.48 17.07 -11.07
CA LEU A 720 -5.91 18.22 -10.37
C LEU A 720 -5.96 19.43 -11.32
N LYS A 721 -6.63 20.51 -10.90
CA LYS A 721 -6.62 21.79 -11.61
C LYS A 721 -5.88 22.84 -10.80
N TYR A 722 -5.16 23.70 -11.50
CA TYR A 722 -4.34 24.75 -10.92
C TYR A 722 -5.02 26.09 -11.08
N TYR A 723 -5.04 26.85 -9.99
CA TYR A 723 -5.53 28.22 -9.95
C TYR A 723 -4.45 29.07 -9.30
N HIS A 724 -4.03 30.11 -10.01
CA HIS A 724 -3.09 31.07 -9.45
C HIS A 724 -3.83 31.99 -8.47
N GLY A 725 -3.18 32.30 -7.35
CA GLY A 725 -3.77 33.10 -6.28
C GLY A 725 -4.11 32.32 -5.02
N ASN A 726 -4.44 33.04 -3.95
CA ASN A 726 -4.87 32.45 -2.68
C ASN A 726 -6.34 31.96 -2.74
N LEU A 727 -6.86 31.44 -1.62
CA LEU A 727 -8.21 30.86 -1.57
C LEU A 727 -9.30 31.89 -1.97
N SER A 728 -9.16 33.15 -1.56
CA SER A 728 -10.08 34.24 -1.90
C SER A 728 -10.13 34.51 -3.40
N GLU A 729 -8.98 34.49 -4.06
CA GLU A 729 -8.87 34.67 -5.51
C GLU A 729 -9.45 33.48 -6.28
N PHE A 730 -9.18 32.27 -5.80
CA PHE A 730 -9.79 31.05 -6.34
C PHE A 730 -11.33 31.09 -6.25
N VAL A 731 -11.90 31.54 -5.13
CA VAL A 731 -13.37 31.63 -4.97
C VAL A 731 -14.01 32.67 -5.88
N LYS A 732 -13.28 33.72 -6.30
CA LYS A 732 -13.77 34.66 -7.33
C LYS A 732 -13.90 33.97 -8.70
N VAL A 733 -12.94 33.12 -9.05
CA VAL A 733 -12.94 32.36 -10.31
C VAL A 733 -13.96 31.22 -10.27
N LYS A 734 -14.12 30.56 -9.11
CA LYS A 734 -15.06 29.46 -8.90
C LYS A 734 -16.06 29.76 -7.78
N PRO A 735 -17.22 30.37 -8.09
CA PRO A 735 -18.22 30.75 -7.08
C PRO A 735 -18.79 29.57 -6.27
N GLU A 736 -18.79 28.36 -6.83
CA GLU A 736 -19.19 27.12 -6.13
C GLU A 736 -18.26 26.80 -4.95
N ALA A 737 -17.01 27.28 -4.99
CA ALA A 737 -16.03 27.15 -3.91
C ALA A 737 -16.32 28.10 -2.73
N LYS A 738 -17.39 28.91 -2.78
CA LYS A 738 -17.84 29.70 -1.61
C LYS A 738 -18.19 28.84 -0.39
N SER A 739 -18.45 27.54 -0.57
CA SER A 739 -18.57 26.61 0.55
C SER A 739 -17.33 26.58 1.45
N TYR A 740 -16.12 26.88 0.91
CA TYR A 740 -14.90 27.07 1.70
C TYR A 740 -14.91 28.31 2.59
N TYR A 741 -15.91 29.20 2.52
CA TYR A 741 -16.04 30.36 3.42
C TYR A 741 -17.31 30.35 4.26
N THR A 742 -18.32 29.53 3.95
CA THR A 742 -19.60 29.57 4.67
C THR A 742 -20.08 28.18 5.07
N LEU A 743 -20.28 27.94 6.37
CA LEU A 743 -20.84 26.69 6.90
C LEU A 743 -22.26 26.38 6.38
N ALA A 744 -23.02 27.39 5.95
CA ALA A 744 -24.40 27.25 5.47
C ALA A 744 -24.54 26.60 4.08
N ALA A 745 -23.45 26.46 3.33
CA ALA A 745 -23.45 25.87 1.98
C ALA A 745 -23.14 24.36 1.97
N ALA A 746 -22.99 23.72 3.14
CA ALA A 746 -22.70 22.31 3.25
C ALA A 746 -23.88 21.45 2.75
N THR A 747 -23.59 20.44 1.92
CA THR A 747 -24.59 19.49 1.39
C THR A 747 -24.89 18.35 2.34
N LEU A 748 -23.94 18.01 3.23
CA LEU A 748 -24.09 16.98 4.25
C LEU A 748 -24.95 17.49 5.42
N ARG A 749 -25.81 16.64 5.97
CA ARG A 749 -26.62 16.93 7.16
C ARG A 749 -26.45 15.82 8.19
N PHE A 750 -26.35 16.20 9.47
CA PHE A 750 -26.41 15.25 10.58
C PHE A 750 -27.78 15.33 11.23
N ASN A 751 -28.41 14.18 11.45
CA ASN A 751 -29.71 14.12 12.12
C ASN A 751 -29.51 13.73 13.58
N PHE A 752 -29.49 14.73 14.47
CA PHE A 752 -29.39 14.45 15.90
C PHE A 752 -30.73 13.95 16.45
N PRO A 753 -30.72 12.89 17.27
CA PRO A 753 -31.93 12.39 17.87
C PRO A 753 -32.48 13.35 18.93
N LYS A 754 -33.80 13.36 19.09
CA LYS A 754 -34.45 14.21 20.08
C LYS A 754 -34.18 13.70 21.50
N PRO A 755 -33.87 14.59 22.46
CA PRO A 755 -33.80 14.22 23.86
C PRO A 755 -35.16 13.72 24.37
N SER A 756 -35.16 12.76 25.30
CA SER A 756 -36.39 12.36 25.98
C SER A 756 -36.91 13.44 26.92
N PHE A 757 -38.18 13.36 27.31
CA PHE A 757 -38.76 14.27 28.29
C PHE A 757 -38.11 14.10 29.69
N LEU A 758 -37.75 15.22 30.32
CA LEU A 758 -37.27 15.27 31.69
C LEU A 758 -38.41 15.57 32.67
N ASP A 759 -38.68 14.62 33.57
CA ASP A 759 -39.67 14.77 34.65
C ASP A 759 -39.43 16.05 35.49
N GLY A 760 -40.39 16.98 35.52
CA GLY A 760 -40.30 18.22 36.32
C GLY A 760 -39.61 19.41 35.63
N VAL A 761 -39.06 19.20 34.44
CA VAL A 761 -38.48 20.24 33.58
C VAL A 761 -39.51 20.58 32.49
N THR A 762 -40.35 21.57 32.78
CA THR A 762 -41.41 22.06 31.88
C THR A 762 -40.94 23.17 30.93
N SER A 763 -39.77 23.77 31.21
CA SER A 763 -39.16 24.82 30.41
C SER A 763 -37.67 24.53 30.28
N GLY A 764 -37.14 24.74 29.08
CA GLY A 764 -35.72 24.53 28.75
C GLY A 764 -34.75 25.44 29.49
N GLU A 765 -35.25 26.42 30.25
CA GLU A 765 -34.47 27.39 31.05
C GLU A 765 -34.11 26.90 32.46
N LYS A 766 -34.70 25.78 32.92
CA LYS A 766 -34.37 25.21 34.23
C LYS A 766 -32.97 24.56 34.20
N PRO A 767 -32.11 24.79 35.21
CA PRO A 767 -30.82 24.11 35.31
C PRO A 767 -31.00 22.59 35.40
N ILE A 768 -30.38 21.87 34.47
CA ILE A 768 -30.36 20.40 34.44
C ILE A 768 -29.05 19.83 35.01
N LEU A 769 -28.00 20.66 35.03
CA LEU A 769 -26.71 20.38 35.64
C LEU A 769 -26.14 21.68 36.23
N ALA A 770 -25.59 21.66 37.44
CA ALA A 770 -24.98 22.84 38.08
C ALA A 770 -23.76 22.48 38.94
N LEU A 771 -22.72 23.29 38.85
CA LEU A 771 -21.54 23.27 39.71
C LEU A 771 -21.64 24.43 40.70
N LYS A 772 -21.42 24.17 42.00
CA LYS A 772 -21.44 25.18 43.06
C LYS A 772 -20.13 25.17 43.84
N LYS A 773 -19.36 26.25 43.71
CA LYS A 773 -18.08 26.49 44.40
C LYS A 773 -17.10 25.32 44.29
N VAL A 774 -16.96 24.79 43.08
CA VAL A 774 -16.16 23.60 42.80
C VAL A 774 -14.67 23.94 42.74
N THR A 775 -13.85 23.20 43.50
CA THR A 775 -12.38 23.28 43.45
C THR A 775 -11.83 21.87 43.24
N PHE A 776 -10.83 21.73 42.36
CA PHE A 776 -10.23 20.44 42.02
C PHE A 776 -8.72 20.58 41.77
N SER A 777 -7.96 19.63 42.33
CA SER A 777 -6.51 19.50 42.18
C SER A 777 -6.12 18.07 41.81
N TYR A 778 -5.29 17.88 40.78
CA TYR A 778 -4.69 16.58 40.51
C TYR A 778 -3.75 16.14 41.64
N PRO A 779 -3.64 14.82 41.93
CA PRO A 779 -2.72 14.33 42.95
C PRO A 779 -1.27 14.79 42.69
N GLY A 780 -0.65 15.43 43.69
CA GLY A 780 0.72 15.96 43.59
C GLY A 780 0.88 17.31 42.89
N ALA A 781 -0.21 17.94 42.41
CA ALA A 781 -0.14 19.26 41.80
C ALA A 781 0.09 20.37 42.85
N ALA A 782 1.00 21.31 42.55
CA ALA A 782 1.32 22.42 43.44
C ALA A 782 0.20 23.49 43.53
N LYS A 783 -0.73 23.52 42.57
CA LYS A 783 -1.86 24.46 42.49
C LYS A 783 -3.12 23.74 42.01
N PRO A 784 -4.32 24.18 42.44
CA PRO A 784 -5.59 23.66 41.93
C PRO A 784 -5.75 24.02 40.45
N GLN A 785 -6.27 23.08 39.66
CA GLN A 785 -6.58 23.31 38.24
C GLN A 785 -7.91 24.04 38.04
N LEU A 786 -8.82 23.92 39.01
CA LEU A 786 -10.08 24.66 39.07
C LEU A 786 -10.24 25.25 40.46
N GLU A 787 -10.55 26.55 40.55
CA GLU A 787 -10.69 27.27 41.81
C GLU A 787 -12.07 27.95 41.89
N ASN A 788 -12.88 27.54 42.87
CA ASN A 788 -14.18 28.15 43.20
C ASN A 788 -15.13 28.34 41.98
N VAL A 789 -15.17 27.36 41.10
CA VAL A 789 -15.97 27.42 39.85
C VAL A 789 -17.46 27.24 40.15
N THR A 790 -18.29 28.13 39.62
CA THR A 790 -19.76 28.06 39.71
C THR A 790 -20.37 28.30 38.34
N CYS A 791 -21.15 27.34 37.83
CA CYS A 791 -21.82 27.42 36.53
C CYS A 791 -23.02 26.48 36.46
N SER A 792 -23.88 26.65 35.47
CA SER A 792 -25.07 25.80 35.27
C SER A 792 -25.42 25.62 33.80
N CYS A 793 -25.78 24.41 33.40
CA CYS A 793 -26.22 24.05 32.06
C CYS A 793 -27.73 23.77 32.04
N ARG A 794 -28.38 24.15 30.94
CA ARG A 794 -29.82 24.01 30.69
C ARG A 794 -30.06 23.27 29.37
N MET A 795 -31.31 22.91 29.05
CA MET A 795 -31.62 22.36 27.72
C MET A 795 -31.48 23.39 26.61
N ALA A 796 -31.71 24.68 26.90
CA ALA A 796 -31.53 25.77 25.93
C ALA A 796 -30.09 26.29 25.84
N SER A 797 -29.16 25.79 26.67
CA SER A 797 -27.79 26.31 26.70
C SER A 797 -27.03 25.98 25.41
N ARG A 798 -26.30 26.97 24.89
CA ARG A 798 -25.26 26.83 23.85
C ARG A 798 -24.00 27.52 24.35
N VAL A 799 -23.26 26.82 25.19
CA VAL A 799 -22.09 27.36 25.89
C VAL A 799 -20.83 27.10 25.08
N ALA A 800 -20.02 28.13 24.86
CA ALA A 800 -18.63 28.00 24.40
C ALA A 800 -17.66 28.32 25.54
N ILE A 801 -16.76 27.39 25.87
CA ILE A 801 -15.72 27.59 26.87
C ILE A 801 -14.44 28.06 26.16
N LEU A 802 -14.01 29.28 26.45
CA LEU A 802 -12.86 29.95 25.87
C LEU A 802 -11.72 30.05 26.89
N GLY A 803 -10.48 30.00 26.41
CA GLY A 803 -9.29 30.12 27.25
C GLY A 803 -8.04 29.51 26.60
N PRO A 804 -6.83 29.91 27.05
CA PRO A 804 -5.58 29.37 26.54
C PRO A 804 -5.43 27.87 26.86
N ASN A 805 -4.57 27.18 26.11
CA ASN A 805 -4.26 25.78 26.39
C ASN A 805 -3.66 25.63 27.79
N GLY A 806 -4.13 24.63 28.54
CA GLY A 806 -3.72 24.40 29.93
C GLY A 806 -4.48 25.23 30.98
N ALA A 807 -5.47 26.05 30.60
CA ALA A 807 -6.27 26.84 31.56
C ALA A 807 -7.22 26.02 32.46
N GLY A 808 -7.37 24.70 32.19
CA GLY A 808 -8.28 23.81 32.92
C GLY A 808 -9.57 23.45 32.18
N LYS A 809 -9.70 23.77 30.88
CA LYS A 809 -10.95 23.60 30.09
C LYS A 809 -11.46 22.14 30.10
N SER A 810 -10.61 21.19 29.71
CA SER A 810 -10.96 19.77 29.74
C SER A 810 -11.13 19.26 31.18
N THR A 811 -10.39 19.81 32.15
CA THR A 811 -10.59 19.47 33.58
C THR A 811 -11.98 19.87 34.06
N LEU A 812 -12.47 21.06 33.67
CA LEU A 812 -13.83 21.51 33.96
C LEU A 812 -14.88 20.56 33.38
N ILE A 813 -14.70 20.12 32.13
CA ILE A 813 -15.59 19.13 31.50
C ILE A 813 -15.55 17.81 32.26
N LYS A 814 -14.37 17.29 32.59
CA LYS A 814 -14.23 16.01 33.31
C LYS A 814 -14.90 16.03 34.69
N VAL A 815 -14.83 17.16 35.39
CA VAL A 815 -15.56 17.33 36.67
C VAL A 815 -17.07 17.44 36.42
N MET A 816 -17.49 18.12 35.36
CA MET A 816 -18.89 18.27 34.97
C MET A 816 -19.54 16.94 34.53
N THR A 817 -18.83 16.10 33.78
CA THR A 817 -19.29 14.80 33.25
C THR A 817 -19.16 13.66 34.27
N GLY A 818 -18.51 13.92 35.41
CA GLY A 818 -18.31 12.97 36.49
C GLY A 818 -17.15 11.99 36.27
N GLU A 819 -16.18 12.31 35.40
CA GLU A 819 -14.92 11.55 35.30
C GLU A 819 -13.98 11.86 36.47
N LEU A 820 -14.03 13.09 36.98
CA LEU A 820 -13.25 13.53 38.14
C LEU A 820 -14.18 13.94 39.28
N LYS A 821 -13.83 13.54 40.50
CA LYS A 821 -14.54 13.95 41.72
C LYS A 821 -13.94 15.29 42.20
N PRO A 822 -14.75 16.32 42.49
CA PRO A 822 -14.25 17.56 43.04
C PRO A 822 -13.74 17.38 44.48
N ASP A 823 -12.71 18.15 44.87
CA ASP A 823 -12.19 18.16 46.25
C ASP A 823 -13.12 18.94 47.18
N VAL A 824 -13.61 20.08 46.70
CA VAL A 824 -14.52 20.99 47.42
C VAL A 824 -15.65 21.42 46.49
N GLY A 825 -16.83 21.66 47.04
CA GLY A 825 -18.02 22.07 46.30
C GLY A 825 -18.94 20.91 45.91
N THR A 826 -19.98 21.20 45.14
CA THR A 826 -20.98 20.19 44.74
C THR A 826 -21.30 20.25 43.25
N VAL A 827 -21.47 19.07 42.65
CA VAL A 827 -21.97 18.89 41.28
C VAL A 827 -23.40 18.33 41.39
N GLN A 828 -24.39 19.11 40.98
CA GLN A 828 -25.81 18.74 41.00
C GLN A 828 -26.27 18.40 39.59
N LYS A 829 -26.67 17.15 39.37
CA LYS A 829 -27.20 16.66 38.08
C LYS A 829 -28.65 16.20 38.27
N HIS A 830 -29.54 16.57 37.37
CA HIS A 830 -30.91 16.07 37.38
C HIS A 830 -30.93 14.56 37.11
N VAL A 831 -31.83 13.83 37.78
CA VAL A 831 -31.84 12.36 37.88
C VAL A 831 -31.84 11.66 36.53
N ASN A 832 -32.62 12.18 35.58
CA ASN A 832 -32.79 11.55 34.27
C ASN A 832 -31.95 12.19 33.16
N VAL A 833 -31.03 13.10 33.49
CA VAL A 833 -30.17 13.73 32.48
C VAL A 833 -29.12 12.75 32.00
N ARG A 834 -29.00 12.66 30.67
CA ARG A 834 -27.94 11.93 29.98
C ARG A 834 -27.01 12.93 29.33
N VAL A 835 -25.71 12.75 29.55
CA VAL A 835 -24.67 13.63 29.02
C VAL A 835 -23.85 12.83 28.02
N ALA A 836 -23.93 13.20 26.75
CA ALA A 836 -23.02 12.69 25.74
C ALA A 836 -21.74 13.52 25.79
N TYR A 837 -20.60 12.86 25.94
CA TYR A 837 -19.30 13.52 25.95
C TYR A 837 -18.45 12.98 24.80
N VAL A 838 -18.03 13.89 23.92
CA VAL A 838 -17.07 13.63 22.86
C VAL A 838 -15.77 14.32 23.26
N SER A 839 -14.82 13.53 23.74
CA SER A 839 -13.53 14.03 24.19
C SER A 839 -12.59 14.34 23.03
N GLN A 840 -11.60 15.21 23.26
CA GLN A 840 -10.55 15.50 22.29
C GLN A 840 -9.73 14.24 21.91
N HIS A 841 -9.63 13.28 22.84
CA HIS A 841 -8.94 11.99 22.67
C HIS A 841 -9.92 10.84 22.43
N ALA A 842 -11.13 11.11 21.94
CA ALA A 842 -12.15 10.07 21.79
C ALA A 842 -11.72 8.93 20.85
N LEU A 843 -10.73 9.19 19.99
CA LEU A 843 -10.10 8.19 19.13
C LEU A 843 -9.36 7.10 19.92
N HIS A 844 -8.83 7.40 21.11
CA HIS A 844 -8.11 6.43 21.95
C HIS A 844 -9.03 5.27 22.40
N HIS A 845 -10.31 5.55 22.68
CA HIS A 845 -11.29 4.49 23.00
C HIS A 845 -11.61 3.59 21.79
N LEU A 846 -11.37 4.08 20.57
CA LEU A 846 -11.51 3.28 19.35
C LEU A 846 -10.27 2.42 19.06
N GLU A 847 -9.11 2.73 19.65
CA GLU A 847 -7.84 2.01 19.41
C GLU A 847 -7.92 0.55 19.87
N ASP A 848 -8.64 0.28 20.96
CA ASP A 848 -8.88 -1.08 21.43
C ASP A 848 -9.84 -1.88 20.53
N HIS A 849 -10.46 -1.23 19.54
CA HIS A 849 -11.54 -1.78 18.72
C HIS A 849 -11.31 -1.63 17.21
N LEU A 850 -10.06 -1.38 16.79
CA LEU A 850 -9.71 -1.12 15.39
C LEU A 850 -10.09 -2.25 14.43
N ASP A 851 -10.16 -3.49 14.92
CA ASP A 851 -10.47 -4.67 14.11
C ASP A 851 -11.98 -4.92 13.94
N MET A 852 -12.82 -4.20 14.69
CA MET A 852 -14.28 -4.24 14.54
C MET A 852 -14.74 -3.28 13.46
N THR A 853 -15.94 -3.51 12.92
CA THR A 853 -16.60 -2.52 12.07
C THR A 853 -17.37 -1.50 12.93
N PRO A 854 -17.61 -0.26 12.45
CA PRO A 854 -18.38 0.75 13.19
C PRO A 854 -19.75 0.24 13.67
N ASN A 855 -20.43 -0.53 12.83
CA ASN A 855 -21.70 -1.18 13.16
C ASN A 855 -21.55 -2.15 14.35
N GLN A 856 -20.53 -3.02 14.30
CA GLN A 856 -20.24 -3.95 15.40
C GLN A 856 -19.87 -3.20 16.69
N TYR A 857 -19.14 -2.09 16.60
CA TYR A 857 -18.76 -1.27 17.75
C TYR A 857 -19.99 -0.68 18.45
N ILE A 858 -20.93 -0.05 17.73
CA ILE A 858 -22.19 0.46 18.31
C ILE A 858 -23.01 -0.67 18.96
N ARG A 859 -23.15 -1.81 18.26
CA ARG A 859 -23.88 -2.97 18.78
C ARG A 859 -23.23 -3.55 20.04
N ARG A 860 -21.90 -3.56 20.14
CA ARG A 860 -21.17 -4.01 21.32
C ARG A 860 -21.29 -3.01 22.48
N ARG A 861 -21.13 -1.72 22.19
CA ARG A 861 -21.23 -0.63 23.18
C ARG A 861 -22.59 -0.62 23.88
N TYR A 862 -23.67 -0.87 23.12
CA TYR A 862 -25.05 -0.83 23.61
C TYR A 862 -25.73 -2.18 23.77
N GLY A 863 -24.99 -3.29 23.65
CA GLY A 863 -25.58 -4.65 23.62
C GLY A 863 -26.33 -5.08 24.87
N LYS A 864 -26.12 -4.42 26.02
CA LYS A 864 -26.85 -4.67 27.28
C LYS A 864 -27.99 -3.67 27.53
N GLY A 865 -28.29 -2.79 26.58
CA GLY A 865 -29.25 -1.69 26.74
C GLY A 865 -28.70 -0.50 27.54
N GLU A 866 -27.45 -0.54 27.99
CA GLU A 866 -26.75 0.55 28.67
C GLU A 866 -25.45 0.88 27.94
N ASP A 867 -24.99 2.13 28.07
CA ASP A 867 -23.70 2.55 27.52
C ASP A 867 -22.55 1.98 28.36
N ARG A 868 -21.83 1.00 27.81
CA ARG A 868 -20.68 0.37 28.49
C ARG A 868 -19.58 1.36 28.86
N GLU A 869 -19.30 2.33 28.00
CA GLU A 869 -18.25 3.33 28.28
C GLU A 869 -18.64 4.24 29.44
N GLU A 870 -19.94 4.53 29.59
CA GLU A 870 -20.40 5.35 30.71
C GLU A 870 -20.38 4.55 32.02
N ALA A 871 -20.68 3.25 31.98
CA ALA A 871 -20.65 2.34 33.15
C ALA A 871 -19.24 2.15 33.74
N GLU A 872 -18.19 2.29 32.93
CA GLU A 872 -16.79 2.13 33.35
C GLU A 872 -16.21 3.37 34.08
N LYS A 873 -16.97 4.47 34.20
CA LYS A 873 -16.52 5.70 34.89
C LYS A 873 -16.28 5.46 36.39
N VAL A 874 -15.23 6.08 36.93
CA VAL A 874 -14.82 5.98 38.35
C VAL A 874 -15.93 6.37 39.33
N THR A 875 -16.78 7.34 38.96
CA THR A 875 -17.93 7.75 39.79
C THR A 875 -19.08 6.73 39.81
N ARG A 876 -19.05 5.73 38.93
CA ARG A 876 -20.07 4.67 38.81
C ARG A 876 -19.59 3.33 39.34
N VAL A 877 -18.33 2.97 39.12
CA VAL A 877 -17.74 1.73 39.64
C VAL A 877 -17.69 1.79 41.16
N LEU A 878 -18.25 0.78 41.83
CA LEU A 878 -18.14 0.60 43.28
C LEU A 878 -16.72 0.16 43.63
N THR A 879 -16.08 0.82 44.59
CA THR A 879 -14.79 0.33 45.11
C THR A 879 -15.04 -0.86 46.05
N PRO A 880 -14.07 -1.78 46.21
CA PRO A 880 -14.22 -2.92 47.13
C PRO A 880 -14.58 -2.50 48.56
N GLU A 881 -14.07 -1.35 49.00
CA GLU A 881 -14.34 -0.74 50.31
C GLU A 881 -15.79 -0.24 50.43
N GLU A 882 -16.33 0.37 49.37
CA GLU A 882 -17.73 0.81 49.31
C GLU A 882 -18.68 -0.38 49.25
N GLU A 883 -18.36 -1.43 48.49
CA GLU A 883 -19.16 -2.67 48.46
C GLU A 883 -19.23 -3.33 49.84
N GLU A 884 -18.12 -3.37 50.56
CA GLU A 884 -18.06 -3.93 51.91
C GLU A 884 -18.83 -3.06 52.92
N ALA A 885 -18.77 -1.74 52.81
CA ALA A 885 -19.55 -0.81 53.62
C ALA A 885 -21.06 -0.98 53.41
N ILE A 886 -21.49 -1.14 52.16
CA ILE A 886 -22.88 -1.43 51.76
C ILE A 886 -23.34 -2.77 52.36
N ARG A 887 -22.52 -3.83 52.26
CA ARG A 887 -22.84 -5.17 52.78
C ARG A 887 -22.91 -5.24 54.31
N LYS A 888 -22.18 -4.37 55.02
CA LYS A 888 -22.18 -4.32 56.49
C LYS A 888 -23.35 -3.53 57.07
N GLN A 889 -24.14 -2.83 56.24
CA GLN A 889 -25.18 -1.94 56.72
C GLN A 889 -26.49 -2.68 57.04
N ILE A 890 -26.85 -2.72 58.32
CA ILE A 890 -28.05 -3.40 58.82
C ILE A 890 -29.24 -2.42 58.88
N TRP A 891 -30.37 -2.86 58.34
CA TRP A 891 -31.67 -2.18 58.40
C TRP A 891 -32.59 -2.92 59.36
N VAL A 892 -33.20 -2.20 60.31
CA VAL A 892 -34.23 -2.77 61.19
C VAL A 892 -35.59 -2.52 60.54
N ILE A 893 -36.25 -3.59 60.09
CA ILE A 893 -37.55 -3.54 59.42
C ILE A 893 -38.45 -4.58 60.04
N ASP A 894 -39.61 -4.15 60.51
CA ASP A 894 -40.58 -5.02 61.18
C ASP A 894 -39.95 -5.82 62.34
N GLY A 895 -38.98 -5.21 63.05
CA GLY A 895 -38.26 -5.82 64.17
C GLY A 895 -37.12 -6.79 63.80
N GLN A 896 -36.81 -6.96 62.51
CA GLN A 896 -35.77 -7.87 62.02
C GLN A 896 -34.61 -7.10 61.37
N ASN A 897 -33.39 -7.61 61.57
CA ASN A 897 -32.18 -7.12 60.92
C ASN A 897 -32.12 -7.63 59.48
N ARG A 898 -32.05 -6.73 58.51
CA ARG A 898 -31.96 -7.04 57.09
C ARG A 898 -30.80 -6.30 56.44
N VAL A 899 -30.21 -6.91 55.42
CA VAL A 899 -29.14 -6.34 54.61
C VAL A 899 -29.62 -6.20 53.17
N LEU A 900 -29.34 -5.06 52.56
CA LEU A 900 -29.74 -4.75 51.19
C LEU A 900 -29.02 -5.70 50.21
N ASP A 901 -29.80 -6.39 49.37
CA ASP A 901 -29.28 -7.24 48.28
C ASP A 901 -29.14 -6.40 47.01
N LYS A 902 -30.26 -5.86 46.52
CA LYS A 902 -30.32 -5.02 45.32
C LYS A 902 -31.56 -4.15 45.29
N LEU A 903 -31.53 -3.14 44.44
CA LEU A 903 -32.74 -2.40 44.06
C LEU A 903 -33.48 -3.17 42.97
N VAL A 904 -34.81 -3.23 43.05
CA VAL A 904 -35.66 -3.98 42.10
C VAL A 904 -36.37 -3.03 41.14
N SER A 905 -36.99 -1.97 41.66
CA SER A 905 -37.79 -1.06 40.85
C SER A 905 -37.82 0.36 41.46
N ARG A 906 -38.34 1.32 40.70
CA ARG A 906 -38.50 2.73 41.10
C ARG A 906 -39.92 3.21 40.81
N ARG A 907 -40.51 3.98 41.72
CA ARG A 907 -41.79 4.67 41.50
C ARG A 907 -41.71 6.16 41.86
N LYS A 908 -42.50 6.98 41.18
CA LYS A 908 -42.60 8.42 41.46
C LYS A 908 -43.48 8.64 42.69
N LYS A 909 -42.99 9.41 43.67
CA LYS A 909 -43.78 9.82 44.84
C LYS A 909 -43.54 11.31 45.12
N LYS A 910 -44.60 12.12 44.98
CA LYS A 910 -44.53 13.59 45.04
C LYS A 910 -43.51 14.13 44.03
N LYS A 911 -42.55 14.96 44.48
CA LYS A 911 -41.46 15.56 43.68
C LYS A 911 -40.18 14.71 43.65
N SER A 912 -40.19 13.50 44.22
CA SER A 912 -39.02 12.61 44.31
C SER A 912 -39.38 11.16 43.94
N PHE A 913 -38.44 10.23 44.13
CA PHE A 913 -38.58 8.82 43.80
C PHE A 913 -38.48 7.94 45.05
N GLU A 914 -39.21 6.83 45.03
CA GLU A 914 -39.00 5.71 45.95
C GLU A 914 -38.40 4.52 45.19
N TYR A 915 -37.51 3.80 45.87
CA TYR A 915 -36.84 2.61 45.36
C TYR A 915 -37.28 1.39 46.16
N GLU A 916 -37.61 0.32 45.44
CA GLU A 916 -37.96 -0.96 46.00
C GLU A 916 -36.67 -1.74 46.32
N VAL A 917 -36.49 -2.05 47.60
CA VAL A 917 -35.31 -2.76 48.11
C VAL A 917 -35.65 -4.23 48.32
N LYS A 918 -34.82 -5.09 47.72
CA LYS A 918 -34.77 -6.52 48.02
C LYS A 918 -33.71 -6.79 49.08
N TRP A 919 -34.00 -7.74 49.95
CA TRP A 919 -33.16 -8.13 51.08
C TRP A 919 -32.46 -9.47 50.83
N VAL A 920 -31.25 -9.60 51.37
CA VAL A 920 -30.47 -10.84 51.30
C VAL A 920 -31.24 -11.97 51.99
N GLY A 921 -31.35 -13.13 51.32
CA GLY A 921 -31.99 -14.34 51.87
C GLY A 921 -33.54 -14.35 51.83
N LEU A 922 -34.19 -13.30 51.33
CA LEU A 922 -35.64 -13.22 51.17
C LEU A 922 -36.00 -13.17 49.68
N SER A 923 -36.66 -14.21 49.16
CA SER A 923 -36.98 -14.37 47.73
C SER A 923 -38.36 -13.85 47.35
N SER A 924 -39.31 -13.80 48.30
CA SER A 924 -40.68 -13.36 48.06
C SER A 924 -40.79 -11.83 48.00
N ILE A 925 -41.54 -11.32 47.00
CA ILE A 925 -41.74 -9.89 46.73
C ILE A 925 -42.44 -9.19 47.91
N GLU A 926 -43.20 -9.92 48.73
CA GLU A 926 -43.94 -9.39 49.88
C GLU A 926 -43.03 -8.75 50.96
N PHE A 927 -41.76 -9.16 51.02
CA PHE A 927 -40.79 -8.64 51.97
C PHE A 927 -40.06 -7.39 51.47
N ASN A 928 -40.24 -7.02 50.19
CA ASN A 928 -39.66 -5.80 49.65
C ASN A 928 -40.28 -4.58 50.33
N ARG A 929 -39.45 -3.53 50.48
CA ARG A 929 -39.88 -2.25 51.07
C ARG A 929 -39.44 -1.09 50.20
N TRP A 930 -40.22 -0.02 50.25
CA TRP A 930 -40.00 1.18 49.47
C TRP A 930 -39.33 2.25 50.34
N PHE A 931 -38.21 2.80 49.87
CA PHE A 931 -37.51 3.89 50.56
C PHE A 931 -37.38 5.12 49.66
N MET A 932 -37.45 6.29 50.29
CA MET A 932 -37.22 7.56 49.60
C MET A 932 -35.77 7.69 49.15
N ARG A 933 -35.56 8.32 47.99
CA ARG A 933 -34.24 8.61 47.42
C ARG A 933 -33.25 9.22 48.42
N ASP A 934 -33.70 10.21 49.19
CA ASP A 934 -32.84 10.95 50.12
C ASP A 934 -32.30 10.03 51.22
N VAL A 935 -33.15 9.13 51.75
CA VAL A 935 -32.74 8.11 52.75
C VAL A 935 -31.70 7.14 52.18
N MET A 936 -31.83 6.79 50.90
CA MET A 936 -30.88 5.90 50.23
C MET A 936 -29.52 6.58 50.03
N ILE A 937 -29.51 7.86 49.67
CA ILE A 937 -28.29 8.66 49.47
C ILE A 937 -27.60 8.91 50.82
N GLU A 938 -28.34 9.35 51.85
CA GLU A 938 -27.80 9.59 53.20
C GLU A 938 -27.14 8.36 53.80
N ARG A 939 -27.60 7.17 53.42
CA ARG A 939 -27.06 5.89 53.87
C ARG A 939 -25.89 5.37 53.02
N GLY A 940 -25.50 6.07 51.95
CA GLY A 940 -24.36 5.71 51.10
C GLY A 940 -24.70 4.86 49.87
N PHE A 941 -25.98 4.61 49.57
CA PHE A 941 -26.40 3.82 48.40
C PHE A 941 -26.55 4.64 47.11
N GLU A 942 -25.87 5.78 47.01
CA GLU A 942 -25.99 6.73 45.88
C GLU A 942 -25.70 6.07 44.52
N LYS A 943 -24.66 5.21 44.45
CA LYS A 943 -24.27 4.51 43.22
C LYS A 943 -25.33 3.51 42.75
N LEU A 944 -25.90 2.72 43.66
CA LEU A 944 -26.98 1.77 43.35
C LEU A 944 -28.26 2.47 42.90
N VAL A 945 -28.60 3.59 43.56
CA VAL A 945 -29.74 4.44 43.16
C VAL A 945 -29.53 4.97 41.74
N ARG A 946 -28.32 5.47 41.44
CA ARG A 946 -27.96 5.99 40.12
C ARG A 946 -27.99 4.90 39.03
N GLU A 947 -27.49 3.71 39.31
CA GLU A 947 -27.56 2.56 38.40
C GLU A 947 -29.01 2.19 38.04
N MET A 948 -29.89 2.11 39.06
CA MET A 948 -31.32 1.84 38.84
C MET A 948 -32.01 2.97 38.04
N ASP A 949 -31.67 4.23 38.32
CA ASP A 949 -32.17 5.37 37.56
C ASP A 949 -31.77 5.26 36.09
N ASP A 950 -30.48 5.01 35.80
CA ASP A 950 -29.95 4.89 34.45
C ASP A 950 -30.59 3.73 33.68
N LYS A 951 -30.75 2.57 34.31
CA LYS A 951 -31.41 1.40 33.72
C LYS A 951 -32.86 1.68 33.31
N ILE A 952 -33.66 2.25 34.23
CA ILE A 952 -35.06 2.59 33.95
C ILE A 952 -35.16 3.69 32.89
N ASN A 953 -34.21 4.62 32.87
CA ASN A 953 -34.17 5.68 31.88
C ASN A 953 -33.76 5.16 30.49
N ALA A 954 -32.91 4.13 30.42
CA ALA A 954 -32.58 3.44 29.19
C ALA A 954 -33.80 2.68 28.63
N GLU A 955 -34.58 2.02 29.51
CA GLU A 955 -35.80 1.27 29.12
C GLU A 955 -36.97 2.18 28.67
N LYS A 956 -37.04 3.43 29.14
CA LYS A 956 -38.15 4.37 28.87
C LYS A 956 -37.89 5.38 27.75
N GLY A 957 -36.67 5.46 27.21
CA GLY A 957 -36.29 6.45 26.19
C GLY A 957 -36.58 6.00 24.76
N GLU A 958 -36.58 6.95 23.81
CA GLU A 958 -36.62 6.65 22.36
C GLU A 958 -35.46 5.73 21.91
N ALA A 959 -34.35 5.70 22.65
CA ALA A 959 -33.25 4.77 22.44
C ALA A 959 -33.67 3.29 22.59
N ALA A 960 -34.64 2.98 23.46
CA ALA A 960 -35.21 1.63 23.58
C ALA A 960 -36.08 1.25 22.38
N ALA A 961 -36.61 2.22 21.64
CA ALA A 961 -37.41 2.00 20.43
C ALA A 961 -36.54 1.71 19.20
N ARG A 962 -35.22 2.01 19.23
CA ARG A 962 -34.29 1.69 18.13
C ARG A 962 -33.73 0.28 18.27
N PRO A 963 -34.09 -0.67 17.39
CA PRO A 963 -33.57 -2.02 17.47
C PRO A 963 -32.06 -2.04 17.18
N LEU A 964 -31.30 -2.81 17.95
CA LEU A 964 -29.84 -2.96 17.80
C LEU A 964 -29.46 -3.98 16.70
N THR A 965 -30.16 -3.91 15.56
CA THR A 965 -29.98 -4.78 14.39
C THR A 965 -28.96 -4.18 13.42
N LEU A 966 -28.40 -5.02 12.54
CA LEU A 966 -27.42 -4.58 11.54
C LEU A 966 -27.96 -3.45 10.65
N ALA A 967 -29.18 -3.61 10.11
CA ALA A 967 -29.82 -2.62 9.24
C ALA A 967 -30.14 -1.28 9.95
N SER A 968 -30.61 -1.34 11.20
CA SER A 968 -30.93 -0.15 12.00
C SER A 968 -29.68 0.68 12.31
N VAL A 969 -28.61 0.01 12.72
CA VAL A 969 -27.33 0.67 13.02
C VAL A 969 -26.69 1.23 11.75
N GLU A 970 -26.81 0.53 10.62
CA GLU A 970 -26.32 1.02 9.33
C GLU A 970 -27.04 2.30 8.88
N GLN A 971 -28.38 2.32 8.91
CA GLN A 971 -29.15 3.52 8.59
C GLN A 971 -28.78 4.69 9.51
N TYR A 972 -28.60 4.41 10.79
CA TYR A 972 -28.21 5.44 11.75
C TYR A 972 -26.80 5.98 11.52
N LEU A 973 -25.85 5.14 11.10
CA LEU A 973 -24.51 5.61 10.71
C LEU A 973 -24.57 6.49 9.44
N GLN A 974 -25.47 6.19 8.50
CA GLN A 974 -25.72 7.04 7.33
C GLN A 974 -26.28 8.41 7.71
N ASP A 975 -27.15 8.49 8.73
CA ASP A 975 -27.69 9.75 9.25
C ASP A 975 -26.61 10.68 9.84
N PHE A 976 -25.43 10.14 10.14
CA PHE A 976 -24.22 10.88 10.56
C PHE A 976 -23.18 10.99 9.43
N GLY A 977 -23.57 10.70 8.19
CA GLY A 977 -22.72 10.84 7.01
C GLY A 977 -21.63 9.79 6.90
N LEU A 978 -21.84 8.58 7.44
CA LEU A 978 -20.97 7.42 7.27
C LEU A 978 -21.64 6.37 6.36
N GLU A 979 -21.14 6.24 5.13
CA GLU A 979 -21.69 5.33 4.12
C GLU A 979 -21.58 3.84 4.55
N PRO A 980 -22.46 2.94 4.07
CA PRO A 980 -22.46 1.52 4.43
C PRO A 980 -21.13 0.80 4.25
N GLU A 981 -20.39 1.12 3.17
CA GLU A 981 -19.07 0.55 2.89
C GLU A 981 -18.09 0.79 4.06
N PHE A 982 -18.15 1.97 4.67
CA PHE A 982 -17.31 2.33 5.81
C PHE A 982 -17.95 1.98 7.16
N GLY A 983 -19.27 2.04 7.26
CA GLY A 983 -20.02 1.80 8.50
C GLY A 983 -20.19 0.33 8.87
N THR A 984 -20.41 -0.55 7.88
CA THR A 984 -20.74 -1.95 8.12
C THR A 984 -19.63 -2.91 7.71
N HIS A 985 -18.87 -2.56 6.67
CA HIS A 985 -18.03 -3.51 5.93
C HIS A 985 -16.52 -3.31 6.10
N SER A 986 -16.12 -2.10 6.47
CA SER A 986 -14.73 -1.73 6.74
C SER A 986 -14.43 -1.78 8.22
N ALA A 987 -13.23 -2.27 8.58
CA ALA A 987 -12.75 -2.20 9.95
C ALA A 987 -12.42 -0.74 10.34
N ILE A 988 -12.57 -0.39 11.61
CA ILE A 988 -12.29 0.95 12.15
C ILE A 988 -10.84 1.38 11.88
N ARG A 989 -9.90 0.43 11.79
CA ARG A 989 -8.50 0.65 11.40
C ARG A 989 -8.36 1.39 10.07
N GLY A 990 -9.23 1.09 9.10
CA GLY A 990 -9.19 1.64 7.76
C GLY A 990 -9.88 3.01 7.61
N LEU A 991 -10.52 3.51 8.67
CA LEU A 991 -11.23 4.79 8.66
C LEU A 991 -10.28 5.98 8.81
N SER A 992 -10.57 7.06 8.09
CA SER A 992 -9.95 8.37 8.28
C SER A 992 -10.29 8.97 9.65
N GLY A 993 -9.48 9.93 10.13
CA GLY A 993 -9.74 10.63 11.40
C GLY A 993 -11.14 11.24 11.47
N GLY A 994 -11.60 11.90 10.41
CA GLY A 994 -12.95 12.46 10.36
C GLY A 994 -14.07 11.42 10.34
N GLN A 995 -13.87 10.27 9.68
CA GLN A 995 -14.82 9.15 9.76
C GLN A 995 -14.88 8.55 11.17
N LYS A 996 -13.74 8.45 11.87
CA LYS A 996 -13.71 8.02 13.27
C LYS A 996 -14.47 9.00 14.17
N VAL A 997 -14.33 10.31 13.97
CA VAL A 997 -15.09 11.31 14.75
C VAL A 997 -16.59 11.25 14.45
N LYS A 998 -17.00 11.02 13.19
CA LYS A 998 -18.41 10.74 12.86
C LYS A 998 -18.95 9.52 13.61
N LEU A 999 -18.17 8.43 13.69
CA LEU A 999 -18.52 7.24 14.45
C LEU A 999 -18.66 7.55 15.95
N VAL A 1000 -17.71 8.30 16.55
CA VAL A 1000 -17.79 8.69 17.96
C VAL A 1000 -19.04 9.54 18.21
N LEU A 1001 -19.32 10.52 17.35
CA LEU A 1001 -20.53 11.35 17.44
C LEU A 1001 -21.79 10.52 17.33
N ALA A 1002 -21.89 9.62 16.34
CA ALA A 1002 -23.02 8.73 16.17
C ALA A 1002 -23.22 7.86 17.42
N ALA A 1003 -22.15 7.22 17.91
CA ALA A 1003 -22.17 6.39 19.11
C ALA A 1003 -22.64 7.20 20.32
N ALA A 1004 -22.02 8.35 20.61
CA ALA A 1004 -22.38 9.19 21.76
C ALA A 1004 -23.85 9.67 21.73
N MET A 1005 -24.41 9.87 20.53
CA MET A 1005 -25.80 10.29 20.36
C MET A 1005 -26.82 9.13 20.39
N TRP A 1006 -26.37 7.86 20.37
CA TRP A 1006 -27.26 6.68 20.29
C TRP A 1006 -28.34 6.67 21.39
N HIS A 1007 -27.96 7.03 22.62
CA HIS A 1007 -28.86 7.09 23.79
C HIS A 1007 -29.72 8.36 23.93
N CYS A 1008 -29.90 9.16 22.87
CA CYS A 1008 -30.69 10.41 22.91
C CYS A 1008 -30.31 11.32 24.09
N PRO A 1009 -29.07 11.84 24.15
CA PRO A 1009 -28.61 12.66 25.29
C PRO A 1009 -29.41 13.95 25.44
N HIS A 1010 -29.44 14.53 26.65
CA HIS A 1010 -30.06 15.83 26.92
C HIS A 1010 -29.05 16.98 26.95
N LEU A 1011 -27.78 16.64 27.16
CA LEU A 1011 -26.64 17.56 27.13
C LEU A 1011 -25.56 16.92 26.26
N LEU A 1012 -25.10 17.64 25.24
CA LEU A 1012 -23.98 17.25 24.40
C LEU A 1012 -22.77 18.10 24.77
N VAL A 1013 -21.66 17.45 25.08
CA VAL A 1013 -20.39 18.08 25.43
C VAL A 1013 -19.36 17.75 24.37
N LEU A 1014 -18.83 18.76 23.69
CA LEU A 1014 -17.87 18.63 22.59
C LEU A 1014 -16.54 19.28 22.98
N ASP A 1015 -15.49 18.50 23.14
CA ASP A 1015 -14.14 19.01 23.38
C ASP A 1015 -13.35 19.04 22.06
N GLU A 1016 -13.22 20.23 21.47
CA GLU A 1016 -12.53 20.49 20.20
C GLU A 1016 -13.03 19.65 18.99
N PRO A 1017 -14.34 19.69 18.67
CA PRO A 1017 -14.91 18.89 17.58
C PRO A 1017 -14.40 19.30 16.19
N THR A 1018 -13.84 20.51 16.07
CA THR A 1018 -13.35 21.10 14.81
C THR A 1018 -12.04 20.49 14.32
N ASN A 1019 -11.22 19.89 15.19
CA ASN A 1019 -9.86 19.44 14.83
C ASN A 1019 -9.82 18.26 13.85
N TYR A 1020 -10.92 17.54 13.70
CA TYR A 1020 -10.94 16.30 12.92
C TYR A 1020 -12.09 16.23 11.92
N LEU A 1021 -12.97 17.24 11.91
CA LEU A 1021 -14.10 17.32 10.98
C LEU A 1021 -13.75 18.29 9.85
N ASP A 1022 -14.05 17.89 8.62
CA ASP A 1022 -14.08 18.82 7.49
C ASP A 1022 -15.10 19.90 7.68
N ARG A 1023 -14.90 20.97 6.92
CA ARG A 1023 -15.89 22.03 6.72
C ARG A 1023 -17.30 21.54 6.39
N ASP A 1024 -17.48 20.53 5.52
CA ASP A 1024 -18.82 20.01 5.20
C ASP A 1024 -19.45 19.30 6.41
N SER A 1025 -18.68 18.43 7.09
CA SER A 1025 -19.14 17.80 8.33
C SER A 1025 -19.29 18.79 9.49
N LEU A 1026 -18.51 19.86 9.51
CA LEU A 1026 -18.58 20.93 10.50
C LEU A 1026 -19.81 21.79 10.26
N GLY A 1027 -20.16 22.05 9.00
CA GLY A 1027 -21.42 22.68 8.59
C GLY A 1027 -22.61 21.79 8.97
N ALA A 1028 -22.54 20.49 8.69
CA ALA A 1028 -23.53 19.50 9.10
C ALA A 1028 -23.70 19.46 10.63
N LEU A 1029 -22.59 19.46 11.37
CA LEU A 1029 -22.58 19.49 12.83
C LEU A 1029 -23.16 20.80 13.36
N ALA A 1030 -22.80 21.94 12.78
CA ALA A 1030 -23.31 23.24 13.18
C ALA A 1030 -24.83 23.31 12.96
N GLN A 1031 -25.33 22.83 11.83
CA GLN A 1031 -26.77 22.76 11.57
C GLN A 1031 -27.48 21.82 12.55
N ALA A 1032 -26.92 20.64 12.81
CA ALA A 1032 -27.47 19.70 13.77
C ALA A 1032 -27.51 20.26 15.20
N ILE A 1033 -26.48 21.00 15.62
CA ILE A 1033 -26.45 21.68 16.93
C ILE A 1033 -27.52 22.78 17.02
N LYS A 1034 -27.81 23.48 15.92
CA LYS A 1034 -28.88 24.49 15.88
C LYS A 1034 -30.26 23.85 16.03
N GLU A 1035 -30.49 22.71 15.40
CA GLU A 1035 -31.77 21.99 15.44
C GLU A 1035 -31.94 21.11 16.68
N PHE A 1036 -30.85 20.80 17.39
CA PHE A 1036 -30.89 19.93 18.56
C PHE A 1036 -31.68 20.54 19.72
N GLU A 1037 -32.67 19.82 20.23
CA GLU A 1037 -33.53 20.31 21.33
C GLU A 1037 -32.89 20.16 22.73
N GLY A 1038 -31.66 19.63 22.81
CA GLY A 1038 -30.89 19.50 24.05
C GLY A 1038 -29.86 20.61 24.24
N GLY A 1039 -29.23 20.65 25.43
CA GLY A 1039 -28.17 21.61 25.73
C GLY A 1039 -26.86 21.23 25.06
N VAL A 1040 -26.03 22.21 24.70
CA VAL A 1040 -24.69 21.98 24.13
C VAL A 1040 -23.64 22.80 24.88
N VAL A 1041 -22.54 22.15 25.26
CA VAL A 1041 -21.33 22.78 25.79
C VAL A 1041 -20.18 22.41 24.87
N MET A 1042 -19.47 23.39 24.33
CA MET A 1042 -18.37 23.16 23.41
C MET A 1042 -17.10 23.89 23.85
N ILE A 1043 -15.96 23.24 23.64
CA ILE A 1043 -14.65 23.88 23.59
C ILE A 1043 -14.26 23.92 22.11
N SER A 1044 -13.95 25.10 21.58
CA SER A 1044 -13.38 25.23 20.25
C SER A 1044 -12.60 26.53 20.14
N HIS A 1045 -11.48 26.48 19.42
CA HIS A 1045 -10.73 27.67 19.01
C HIS A 1045 -11.25 28.29 17.70
N HIS A 1046 -12.21 27.65 17.02
CA HIS A 1046 -12.73 28.11 15.74
C HIS A 1046 -13.79 29.21 15.93
N SER A 1047 -13.40 30.46 15.64
CA SER A 1047 -14.23 31.65 15.88
C SER A 1047 -15.56 31.64 15.12
N GLU A 1048 -15.55 31.22 13.84
CA GLU A 1048 -16.79 31.11 13.03
C GLU A 1048 -17.78 30.10 13.63
N PHE A 1049 -17.30 28.93 14.04
CA PHE A 1049 -18.12 27.87 14.63
C PHE A 1049 -18.72 28.30 15.97
N VAL A 1050 -17.91 28.90 16.85
CA VAL A 1050 -18.37 29.44 18.13
C VAL A 1050 -19.36 30.58 17.92
N GLY A 1051 -19.05 31.54 17.05
CA GLY A 1051 -19.89 32.70 16.78
C GLY A 1051 -21.24 32.34 16.14
N ALA A 1052 -21.31 31.26 15.36
CA ALA A 1052 -22.54 30.80 14.73
C ALA A 1052 -23.47 30.00 15.64
N LEU A 1053 -22.97 29.47 16.77
CA LEU A 1053 -23.69 28.49 17.60
C LEU A 1053 -23.88 28.91 19.06
N ALA A 1054 -22.87 29.54 19.66
CA ALA A 1054 -22.87 29.80 21.09
C ALA A 1054 -23.71 31.05 21.44
N ASN A 1055 -24.60 30.90 22.41
CA ASN A 1055 -25.36 32.00 23.02
C ASN A 1055 -24.79 32.42 24.38
N GLU A 1056 -23.90 31.61 24.96
CA GLU A 1056 -23.19 31.86 26.21
C GLU A 1056 -21.69 31.63 25.97
N GLN A 1057 -20.83 32.55 26.41
CA GLN A 1057 -19.36 32.39 26.35
C GLN A 1057 -18.81 32.36 27.76
N TRP A 1058 -18.05 31.34 28.11
CA TRP A 1058 -17.44 31.18 29.43
C TRP A 1058 -15.93 31.28 29.31
N ASP A 1059 -15.34 32.27 29.99
CA ASP A 1059 -13.90 32.50 29.96
C ASP A 1059 -13.23 31.80 31.14
N LEU A 1060 -12.35 30.84 30.86
CA LEU A 1060 -11.55 30.14 31.86
C LEU A 1060 -10.10 30.60 31.77
N LYS A 1061 -9.61 31.25 32.83
CA LYS A 1061 -8.23 31.74 32.94
C LYS A 1061 -7.65 31.35 34.29
N GLU A 1062 -6.48 30.69 34.28
CA GLU A 1062 -5.77 30.27 35.50
C GLU A 1062 -6.67 29.49 36.49
N GLY A 1063 -7.53 28.59 35.98
CA GLY A 1063 -8.44 27.80 36.81
C GLY A 1063 -9.68 28.55 37.34
N LYS A 1064 -9.84 29.84 37.03
CA LYS A 1064 -10.98 30.67 37.43
C LYS A 1064 -11.93 30.87 36.27
N LEU A 1065 -13.20 30.53 36.48
CA LEU A 1065 -14.26 30.66 35.48
C LEU A 1065 -14.97 32.01 35.63
N THR A 1066 -15.03 32.77 34.56
CA THR A 1066 -15.86 33.99 34.46
C THR A 1066 -17.03 33.70 33.54
N VAL A 1067 -18.25 33.81 34.08
CA VAL A 1067 -19.50 33.68 33.31
C VAL A 1067 -20.08 35.09 33.17
N PRO A 1068 -20.08 35.70 31.97
CA PRO A 1068 -20.64 37.03 31.76
C PRO A 1068 -22.14 37.05 32.06
N PRO A 1069 -22.68 38.15 32.61
CA PRO A 1069 -24.10 38.30 32.86
C PRO A 1069 -24.88 38.29 31.53
N ARG A 1070 -26.04 37.62 31.53
CA ARG A 1070 -26.89 37.47 30.33
C ARG A 1070 -27.31 38.86 29.82
N VAL A 1071 -27.05 39.16 28.56
CA VAL A 1071 -27.71 40.28 27.87
C VAL A 1071 -29.14 39.81 27.61
N ALA A 1072 -30.14 40.47 28.19
CA ALA A 1072 -31.54 40.19 27.89
C ALA A 1072 -31.77 40.41 26.38
N SER A 1073 -32.21 39.38 25.67
CA SER A 1073 -32.60 39.52 24.26
C SER A 1073 -33.82 40.43 24.16
N ALA A 1074 -33.84 41.30 23.15
CA ALA A 1074 -34.90 42.28 22.89
C ALA A 1074 -36.29 41.70 22.55
N SER A 1075 -36.54 40.42 22.84
CA SER A 1075 -37.82 39.73 22.65
C SER A 1075 -38.64 39.58 23.93
N ASP A 1076 -38.19 40.13 25.06
CA ASP A 1076 -38.88 40.05 26.36
C ASP A 1076 -39.77 41.28 26.67
N HIS A 1077 -40.35 41.92 25.64
CA HIS A 1077 -41.41 42.93 25.78
C HIS A 1077 -42.69 42.56 25.05
#